data_AF-A0A242DE64-F1
#
_entry.id   AF-A0A242DE64-F1
#
_cell.length_a   1.000
_cell.length_b   1.000
_cell.length_c   1.000
_cell.angle_alpha   90.00
_cell.angle_beta   90.00
_cell.angle_gamma   90.00
#
_symmetry.space_group_name_H-M   'P 1'
#
loop_
_entity.id
_entity.type
_entity.pdbx_description
1 polymer ?
#
loop_
_entity_poly.entity_id
_entity_poly.type
_entity_poly.pdbx_seq_one_letter_code
_entity_poly.pdbx_strand_id
1 'polypeptide(L)'
;MDITVPAKIDGLPVQINLGTVLKEKMANYYGTPTETFKIESSGEGETPVKLVGTFKALFARPSGGGYGFNTTLTSVDFGNADCSGIQDMTYMFSLCNTLKDLNVTGWNTSQVQTMEFMFIECMELKELDLSGWKTSQVQNMASMFISCNQLKELDLSGWDTSNVQDMALMFDNCSQLQDLDLTDWKTSQVQDMYAMFRSCSQLRKLDLSNWETKQVQDMNFMFQECTQLQELNLSGWDTSSVQKMYSILSRCDNLSKLTLSSDFKFKDDTGLRGLPETTSRWVKDDFAEMYDSTAAFIEAHNDLAETATNHTYKIKDFSNPTAEGWGFEDKGTYMEITSYNGDLTNITVPAKIYGKPVEINLGTVLKNQMANENETPTKTFKIESAGEGETPVKLVGTFKDLFARRLSGGGYYSNTTLTSVDFGNADCSGIQDMSYMFRGCSELRDLNVTGWNTSQVQNMSSMFENCTVLQDLDVSSWNTSNVHNMAAMFYFCSELKSLNLTGWDTSSVQYTTSMFYNCTQLKALDLSDWDTNQIRWMNDMFENCNQLEKLDLSSWDTSELEWTNDMFSGCTQLQELNLSGWDTSNVTVMDAMFSNCAQLQKLNLSGWDTSRVQNMMGIFSSCDKLSNLTLSSDFKFGYYHSLPVFPPNSGTTTQHWVKDDYTDVYDSTNAFTEAHNNLTETATNHVYTIQKKYKVSFDLNDGSGKTPDPQYIFEGKLADNPDYEGTKGDLFFDGWTLNSLPFTFDTPITEPVELVASWRKARYTIKFDANKGEGTMSDQVLSIDEEKSLSGNQFTRKGYDFVEWNEESDGSGDSYSDKEAVKNLSTTEGEQVKLYAQWKPITYTINFDSKNGSSISPKTYTIETGIDKFDSPTRLGYTFEGWYEGKNKVTKIEKGETGNRTLIAKWTPVTYQVTFDSAGGSTIDPITFTTETPVDKLPQPARIGYRFLGWYDGETKVTELPKGTTGDKTLTAKWEKIKSIEVIEDILKEENQKNRKEQDYTEDSWKVYQEAKKAAEDLLKEVNPDLLKAEQVLAKLQSAIKGLTLKDATASPTSVGTTNIPVSKKVYPTAQVKQYPRTNMITTIWPGFVGTGLVAAVVALIKKNKK
;
A
#
# COMPACT_ATOMS: atom_id res chain seq x y z
N MET A 1 69.61 65.34 16.65
CA MET A 1 69.75 65.43 18.14
C MET A 1 68.41 65.14 18.77
N ASP A 2 68.38 64.31 19.80
CA ASP A 2 67.13 63.87 20.42
C ASP A 2 66.81 64.71 21.66
N ILE A 3 65.53 65.08 21.82
CA ILE A 3 65.03 65.83 22.96
C ILE A 3 63.95 65.00 23.65
N THR A 4 64.18 64.67 24.93
CA THR A 4 63.16 64.05 25.79
C THR A 4 62.84 64.98 26.96
N VAL A 5 61.56 65.32 27.12
CA VAL A 5 61.04 66.02 28.31
C VAL A 5 60.56 64.99 29.32
N PRO A 6 61.09 64.96 30.56
CA PRO A 6 60.69 63.97 31.55
C PRO A 6 59.28 64.23 32.08
N ALA A 7 58.57 63.17 32.48
CA ALA A 7 57.21 63.27 33.00
C ALA A 7 57.16 64.06 34.33
N LYS A 8 58.20 63.87 35.14
CA LYS A 8 58.36 64.45 36.48
C LYS A 8 59.78 64.94 36.72
N ILE A 9 59.93 65.95 37.57
CA ILE A 9 61.21 66.38 38.15
C ILE A 9 61.04 66.36 39.67
N ASP A 10 61.97 65.71 40.38
CA ASP A 10 61.92 65.50 41.83
C ASP A 10 60.58 64.93 42.35
N GLY A 11 59.91 64.12 41.52
CA GLY A 11 58.61 63.49 41.79
C GLY A 11 57.37 64.34 41.47
N LEU A 12 57.54 65.63 41.15
CA LEU A 12 56.46 66.54 40.79
C LEU A 12 56.22 66.54 39.26
N PRO A 13 54.95 66.61 38.79
CA PRO A 13 54.64 66.63 37.36
C PRO A 13 55.14 67.92 36.70
N VAL A 14 55.65 67.82 35.47
CA VAL A 14 56.25 68.96 34.75
C VAL A 14 55.18 69.87 34.14
N GLN A 15 55.32 71.18 34.32
CA GLN A 15 54.66 72.19 33.48
C GLN A 15 55.73 72.94 32.68
N ILE A 16 55.58 73.02 31.35
CA ILE A 16 56.60 73.60 30.46
C ILE A 16 55.99 74.47 29.35
N ASN A 17 56.63 75.61 29.09
CA ASN A 17 56.40 76.40 27.87
C ASN A 17 57.47 76.02 26.84
N LEU A 18 57.16 75.07 25.97
CA LEU A 18 58.09 74.57 24.93
C LEU A 18 58.59 75.72 24.02
N GLY A 19 57.68 76.64 23.68
CA GLY A 19 57.96 77.83 22.85
C GLY A 19 58.88 78.87 23.50
N THR A 20 59.22 78.73 24.78
CA THR A 20 60.22 79.56 25.48
C THR A 20 61.43 78.75 25.94
N VAL A 21 61.22 77.54 26.48
CA VAL A 21 62.26 76.75 27.14
C VAL A 21 63.12 75.93 26.16
N LEU A 22 62.54 75.45 25.06
CA LEU A 22 63.21 74.55 24.11
C LEU A 22 63.29 75.10 22.67
N LYS A 23 62.66 76.24 22.39
CA LYS A 23 62.53 76.87 21.06
C LYS A 23 63.86 76.92 20.29
N GLU A 24 64.95 77.40 20.90
CA GLU A 24 66.27 77.52 20.26
C GLU A 24 66.90 76.16 19.87
N LYS A 25 66.52 75.06 20.56
CA LYS A 25 66.98 73.70 20.24
C LYS A 25 66.09 73.05 19.19
N MET A 26 64.77 73.11 19.38
CA MET A 26 63.77 72.53 18.47
C MET A 26 63.86 73.14 17.05
N ALA A 27 64.20 74.43 16.96
CA ALA A 27 64.37 75.17 15.71
C ALA A 27 65.84 75.43 15.30
N ASN A 28 66.80 74.81 15.98
CA ASN A 28 68.24 74.91 15.76
C ASN A 28 68.81 76.33 15.52
N TYR A 29 69.01 77.08 16.60
CA TYR A 29 69.63 78.41 16.51
C TYR A 29 71.15 78.35 16.25
N TYR A 30 71.87 77.39 16.86
CA TYR A 30 73.35 77.41 16.94
C TYR A 30 74.07 76.03 16.88
N GLY A 31 73.45 74.92 16.46
CA GLY A 31 74.08 73.60 16.55
C GLY A 31 73.61 72.52 15.57
N THR A 32 73.58 71.27 16.04
CA THR A 32 72.96 70.14 15.33
C THR A 32 71.44 70.17 15.59
N PRO A 33 70.59 70.08 14.57
CA PRO A 33 69.15 70.24 14.73
C PRO A 33 68.48 69.07 15.48
N THR A 34 67.24 69.31 15.91
CA THR A 34 66.41 68.30 16.59
C THR A 34 65.90 67.30 15.56
N GLU A 35 66.10 66.02 15.85
CA GLU A 35 65.82 64.91 14.94
C GLU A 35 64.65 64.08 15.46
N THR A 36 64.66 63.73 16.75
CA THR A 36 63.47 63.24 17.46
C THR A 36 63.10 64.16 18.63
N PHE A 37 61.79 64.30 18.88
CA PHE A 37 61.25 65.00 20.05
C PHE A 37 60.25 64.09 20.78
N LYS A 38 60.42 63.91 22.09
CA LYS A 38 59.55 63.09 22.93
C LYS A 38 59.19 63.79 24.25
N ILE A 39 57.98 63.58 24.72
CA ILE A 39 57.58 63.78 26.12
C ILE A 39 57.34 62.40 26.73
N GLU A 40 57.89 62.14 27.92
CA GLU A 40 57.58 60.91 28.65
C GLU A 40 56.12 60.92 29.10
N SER A 41 55.38 59.87 28.75
CA SER A 41 54.02 59.67 29.26
C SER A 41 54.03 59.53 30.78
N SER A 42 53.17 60.28 31.45
CA SER A 42 52.90 60.07 32.88
C SER A 42 52.10 58.78 33.08
N GLY A 43 52.27 58.11 34.23
CA GLY A 43 51.66 56.80 34.49
C GLY A 43 50.12 56.83 34.44
N GLU A 44 49.51 55.66 34.30
CA GLU A 44 48.05 55.54 34.30
C GLU A 44 47.46 56.05 35.63
N GLY A 45 46.61 57.08 35.55
CA GLY A 45 46.06 57.78 36.72
C GLY A 45 46.94 58.91 37.31
N GLU A 46 48.09 59.21 36.71
CA GLU A 46 48.97 60.31 37.14
C GLU A 46 48.67 61.63 36.40
N THR A 47 49.01 62.77 37.01
CA THR A 47 48.89 64.09 36.37
C THR A 47 49.86 64.21 35.19
N PRO A 48 49.39 64.46 33.95
CA PRO A 48 50.28 64.57 32.80
C PRO A 48 51.16 65.81 32.79
N VAL A 49 52.17 65.80 31.91
CA VAL A 49 52.99 67.00 31.60
C VAL A 49 52.10 68.08 31.02
N LYS A 50 52.06 69.26 31.65
CA LYS A 50 51.20 70.37 31.23
C LYS A 50 51.92 71.35 30.31
N LEU A 51 51.38 71.57 29.13
CA LEU A 51 51.93 72.43 28.09
C LEU A 51 51.21 73.77 28.08
N VAL A 52 51.99 74.86 28.11
CA VAL A 52 51.46 76.22 28.25
C VAL A 52 52.15 77.21 27.29
N GLY A 53 51.43 78.26 26.89
CA GLY A 53 51.93 79.27 25.95
C GLY A 53 51.27 79.12 24.58
N THR A 54 52.08 79.15 23.52
CA THR A 54 51.65 79.01 22.12
C THR A 54 52.50 77.97 21.41
N PHE A 55 51.89 77.24 20.46
CA PHE A 55 52.59 76.31 19.58
C PHE A 55 52.92 76.95 18.21
N LYS A 56 52.70 78.26 18.05
CA LYS A 56 53.00 79.00 16.82
C LYS A 56 54.45 78.77 16.37
N ALA A 57 54.57 78.20 15.17
CA ALA A 57 55.82 77.85 14.52
C ALA A 57 56.79 77.06 15.43
N LEU A 58 56.29 76.12 16.26
CA LEU A 58 57.05 75.57 17.41
C LEU A 58 58.44 75.05 17.02
N PHE A 59 58.56 74.33 15.91
CA PHE A 59 59.82 73.79 15.39
C PHE A 59 60.54 74.75 14.41
N ALA A 60 60.29 76.06 14.51
CA ALA A 60 60.85 77.10 13.64
C ALA A 60 61.45 78.29 14.40
N ARG A 61 62.45 78.93 13.79
CA ARG A 61 63.14 80.14 14.29
C ARG A 61 62.69 81.38 13.49
N PRO A 62 62.49 82.54 14.11
CA PRO A 62 62.29 83.79 13.36
C PRO A 62 63.55 84.12 12.54
N SER A 63 63.39 84.51 11.28
CA SER A 63 64.49 84.91 10.40
C SER A 63 64.05 85.92 9.34
N GLY A 64 64.56 87.14 9.41
CA GLY A 64 64.61 88.08 8.27
C GLY A 64 63.28 88.48 7.63
N GLY A 65 62.16 88.40 8.36
CA GLY A 65 60.81 88.68 7.83
C GLY A 65 59.90 87.45 7.71
N GLY A 66 60.41 86.25 7.99
CA GLY A 66 59.62 85.01 8.07
C GLY A 66 60.17 84.04 9.12
N TYR A 67 59.98 82.74 8.88
CA TYR A 67 60.48 81.66 9.74
C TYR A 67 61.43 80.73 8.96
N GLY A 68 62.46 80.21 9.64
CA GLY A 68 63.27 79.08 9.20
C GLY A 68 62.88 77.84 9.98
N PHE A 69 62.42 76.80 9.28
CA PHE A 69 61.84 75.59 9.86
C PHE A 69 62.85 74.45 10.03
N ASN A 70 62.53 73.48 10.89
CA ASN A 70 63.37 72.29 11.10
C ASN A 70 63.08 71.20 10.06
N THR A 71 63.86 71.18 8.99
CA THR A 71 63.79 70.18 7.91
C THR A 71 64.45 68.83 8.24
N THR A 72 64.76 68.54 9.52
CA THR A 72 65.45 67.31 9.96
C THR A 72 64.70 66.52 11.04
N LEU A 73 63.51 66.98 11.42
CA LEU A 73 62.68 66.36 12.43
C LEU A 73 61.98 65.13 11.84
N THR A 74 62.37 63.93 12.26
CA THR A 74 61.87 62.65 11.72
C THR A 74 60.75 62.03 12.56
N SER A 75 60.78 62.23 13.88
CA SER A 75 59.83 61.63 14.83
C SER A 75 59.45 62.59 15.95
N VAL A 76 58.16 62.63 16.29
CA VAL A 76 57.56 63.49 17.31
C VAL A 76 56.51 62.73 18.12
N ASP A 77 56.70 62.63 19.44
CA ASP A 77 55.75 61.98 20.35
C ASP A 77 55.47 62.83 21.59
N PHE A 78 54.26 63.36 21.70
CA PHE A 78 53.84 64.17 22.87
C PHE A 78 53.28 63.34 24.04
N GLY A 79 53.18 62.01 23.90
CA GLY A 79 52.62 61.14 24.93
C GLY A 79 51.19 61.54 25.32
N ASN A 80 50.92 61.59 26.63
CA ASN A 80 49.63 62.00 27.19
C ASN A 80 49.60 63.48 27.68
N ALA A 81 50.47 64.34 27.16
CA ALA A 81 50.64 65.71 27.67
C ALA A 81 49.40 66.61 27.50
N ASP A 82 49.05 67.37 28.55
CA ASP A 82 47.93 68.30 28.58
C ASP A 82 48.23 69.57 27.78
N CYS A 83 47.67 69.67 26.58
CA CYS A 83 47.69 70.87 25.72
C CYS A 83 46.40 71.70 25.75
N SER A 84 45.49 71.46 26.71
CA SER A 84 44.14 72.09 26.75
C SER A 84 44.11 73.61 26.83
N GLY A 85 45.23 74.26 27.14
CA GLY A 85 45.37 75.73 27.17
C GLY A 85 45.92 76.36 25.88
N ILE A 86 46.19 75.59 24.83
CA ILE A 86 46.79 76.11 23.59
C ILE A 86 45.70 76.64 22.64
N GLN A 87 45.88 77.87 22.16
CA GLN A 87 44.93 78.56 21.27
C GLN A 87 45.44 78.75 19.83
N ASP A 88 46.75 78.72 19.63
CA ASP A 88 47.43 79.03 18.37
C ASP A 88 48.44 77.91 18.04
N MET A 89 48.20 77.22 16.93
CA MET A 89 49.05 76.17 16.35
C MET A 89 49.57 76.54 14.95
N THR A 90 49.47 77.81 14.53
CA THR A 90 49.85 78.23 13.16
C THR A 90 51.31 77.88 12.87
N TYR A 91 51.60 77.32 11.68
CA TYR A 91 52.94 76.87 11.28
C TYR A 91 53.61 75.80 12.19
N MET A 92 52.92 75.11 13.11
CA MET A 92 53.58 74.31 14.15
C MET A 92 54.62 73.30 13.63
N PHE A 93 54.27 72.53 12.59
CA PHE A 93 55.11 71.54 11.91
C PHE A 93 55.41 71.92 10.44
N SER A 94 55.14 73.18 10.07
CA SER A 94 55.44 73.71 8.73
C SER A 94 56.87 73.37 8.30
N LEU A 95 57.02 72.93 7.05
CA LEU A 95 58.29 72.58 6.39
C LEU A 95 59.13 71.51 7.14
N CYS A 96 58.52 70.72 8.03
CA CYS A 96 59.13 69.53 8.65
C CYS A 96 59.12 68.35 7.67
N ASN A 97 59.71 68.54 6.49
CA ASN A 97 59.60 67.66 5.32
C ASN A 97 60.20 66.25 5.46
N THR A 98 60.91 65.97 6.56
CA THR A 98 61.45 64.65 6.90
C THR A 98 60.65 63.91 7.98
N LEU A 99 59.56 64.51 8.49
CA LEU A 99 58.70 63.96 9.54
C LEU A 99 57.90 62.76 9.02
N LYS A 100 57.99 61.63 9.74
CA LYS A 100 57.34 60.36 9.38
C LYS A 100 56.43 59.88 10.51
N ASP A 101 56.93 59.92 11.75
CA ASP A 101 56.23 59.41 12.92
C ASP A 101 55.74 60.59 13.76
N LEU A 102 54.42 60.82 13.83
CA LEU A 102 53.83 61.91 14.61
C LEU A 102 52.67 61.41 15.48
N ASN A 103 52.84 61.41 16.80
CA ASN A 103 51.78 61.09 17.76
C ASN A 103 51.18 62.35 18.39
N VAL A 104 49.93 62.65 18.02
CA VAL A 104 49.09 63.74 18.53
C VAL A 104 47.74 63.26 19.09
N THR A 105 47.57 61.96 19.27
CA THR A 105 46.31 61.30 19.65
C THR A 105 45.76 61.75 21.01
N GLY A 106 46.64 62.02 21.98
CA GLY A 106 46.27 62.47 23.32
C GLY A 106 45.88 63.95 23.45
N TRP A 107 45.80 64.71 22.35
CA TRP A 107 45.67 66.16 22.41
C TRP A 107 44.23 66.66 22.63
N ASN A 108 44.06 67.55 23.60
CA ASN A 108 42.82 68.29 23.80
C ASN A 108 42.84 69.64 23.06
N THR A 109 42.50 69.62 21.77
CA THR A 109 42.49 70.82 20.91
C THR A 109 41.27 71.75 21.09
N SER A 110 40.41 71.52 22.10
CA SER A 110 39.13 72.23 22.29
C SER A 110 39.18 73.73 22.57
N GLN A 111 40.37 74.34 22.66
CA GLN A 111 40.57 75.78 22.79
C GLN A 111 41.34 76.40 21.61
N VAL A 112 41.73 75.60 20.60
CA VAL A 112 42.46 76.06 19.42
C VAL A 112 41.54 76.90 18.53
N GLN A 113 42.04 78.07 18.11
CA GLN A 113 41.33 79.03 17.26
C GLN A 113 41.91 79.09 15.84
N THR A 114 43.17 78.69 15.66
CA THR A 114 43.84 78.61 14.34
C THR A 114 44.77 77.40 14.23
N MET A 115 44.63 76.69 13.11
CA MET A 115 45.49 75.59 12.65
C MET A 115 46.09 75.90 11.26
N GLU A 116 46.09 77.18 10.89
CA GLU A 116 46.58 77.72 9.62
C GLU A 116 48.05 77.30 9.35
N PHE A 117 48.36 76.82 8.14
CA PHE A 117 49.69 76.32 7.75
C PHE A 117 50.30 75.25 8.69
N MET A 118 49.51 74.48 9.46
CA MET A 118 50.07 73.63 10.53
C MET A 118 51.05 72.54 10.05
N PHE A 119 50.78 71.91 8.90
CA PHE A 119 51.53 70.78 8.34
C PHE A 119 52.05 70.99 6.90
N ILE A 120 52.07 72.24 6.39
CA ILE A 120 52.62 72.57 5.06
C ILE A 120 53.97 71.87 4.79
N GLU A 121 54.08 71.22 3.63
CA GLU A 121 55.27 70.47 3.18
C GLU A 121 55.78 69.38 4.16
N CYS A 122 54.91 68.75 4.96
CA CYS A 122 55.23 67.49 5.66
C CYS A 122 55.28 66.30 4.69
N MET A 123 56.18 66.37 3.70
CA MET A 123 56.18 65.50 2.50
C MET A 123 56.41 64.00 2.76
N GLU A 124 56.99 63.61 3.89
CA GLU A 124 57.24 62.20 4.26
C GLU A 124 56.15 61.59 5.18
N LEU A 125 55.17 62.39 5.62
CA LEU A 125 54.11 61.97 6.53
C LEU A 125 53.06 61.12 5.80
N LYS A 126 52.79 59.92 6.31
CA LYS A 126 51.94 58.90 5.63
C LYS A 126 50.60 58.63 6.29
N GLU A 127 50.61 58.68 7.62
CA GLU A 127 49.49 58.35 8.50
C GLU A 127 49.46 59.42 9.60
N LEU A 128 48.26 59.87 9.97
CA LEU A 128 48.08 60.91 10.98
C LEU A 128 46.70 60.74 11.64
N ASP A 129 46.67 60.31 12.89
CA ASP A 129 45.42 60.18 13.67
C ASP A 129 45.03 61.52 14.30
N LEU A 130 43.89 62.07 13.85
CA LEU A 130 43.28 63.31 14.33
C LEU A 130 41.90 63.07 14.97
N SER A 131 41.48 61.82 15.14
CA SER A 131 40.12 61.44 15.58
C SER A 131 39.73 61.98 16.96
N GLY A 132 40.71 62.22 17.84
CA GLY A 132 40.50 62.80 19.17
C GLY A 132 40.31 64.33 19.20
N TRP A 133 40.48 65.04 18.07
CA TRP A 133 40.54 66.50 18.03
C TRP A 133 39.16 67.16 18.11
N LYS A 134 39.12 68.38 18.67
CA LYS A 134 37.88 69.13 18.95
C LYS A 134 37.93 70.52 18.32
N THR A 135 37.53 70.60 17.06
CA THR A 135 37.72 71.77 16.19
C THR A 135 36.67 72.87 16.32
N SER A 136 35.62 72.70 17.14
CA SER A 136 34.48 73.64 17.31
C SER A 136 34.79 75.12 17.63
N GLN A 137 36.05 75.48 17.93
CA GLN A 137 36.49 76.86 18.19
C GLN A 137 37.45 77.41 17.13
N VAL A 138 37.85 76.59 16.14
CA VAL A 138 38.77 76.95 15.06
C VAL A 138 38.04 77.82 14.04
N GLN A 139 38.68 78.92 13.63
CA GLN A 139 38.13 79.90 12.68
C GLN A 139 38.89 79.91 11.35
N ASN A 140 40.15 79.44 11.34
CA ASN A 140 41.00 79.37 10.16
C ASN A 140 41.73 78.00 10.13
N MET A 141 41.54 77.27 9.02
CA MET A 141 42.20 76.00 8.68
C MET A 141 42.96 76.11 7.33
N ALA A 142 43.19 77.31 6.82
CA ALA A 142 43.79 77.54 5.52
C ALA A 142 45.19 76.92 5.43
N SER A 143 45.48 76.31 4.27
CA SER A 143 46.77 75.68 3.95
C SER A 143 47.24 74.65 4.99
N MET A 144 46.33 74.01 5.74
CA MET A 144 46.71 73.16 6.87
C MET A 144 47.59 71.95 6.47
N PHE A 145 47.28 71.28 5.35
CA PHE A 145 47.97 70.07 4.87
C PHE A 145 48.66 70.22 3.50
N ILE A 146 48.77 71.44 2.96
CA ILE A 146 49.32 71.69 1.62
C ILE A 146 50.67 70.97 1.38
N SER A 147 50.76 70.22 0.28
CA SER A 147 51.89 69.36 -0.12
C SER A 147 52.29 68.25 0.89
N CYS A 148 51.34 67.70 1.65
CA CYS A 148 51.51 66.44 2.39
C CYS A 148 51.48 65.22 1.43
N ASN A 149 52.47 65.15 0.52
CA ASN A 149 52.55 64.27 -0.65
C ASN A 149 52.56 62.75 -0.39
N GLN A 150 52.45 62.29 0.86
CA GLN A 150 52.45 60.88 1.24
C GLN A 150 51.23 60.45 2.06
N LEU A 151 50.36 61.39 2.49
CA LEU A 151 49.06 61.05 3.09
C LEU A 151 48.16 60.42 2.02
N LYS A 152 47.51 59.30 2.37
CA LYS A 152 46.59 58.56 1.49
C LYS A 152 45.13 58.63 1.91
N GLU A 153 44.92 58.67 3.22
CA GLU A 153 43.65 58.63 3.94
C GLU A 153 43.84 59.55 5.15
N LEU A 154 42.77 60.20 5.61
CA LEU A 154 42.80 61.08 6.77
C LEU A 154 41.43 61.07 7.44
N ASP A 155 41.35 60.61 8.69
CA ASP A 155 40.10 60.65 9.45
C ASP A 155 39.85 62.06 9.99
N LEU A 156 38.80 62.70 9.45
CA LEU A 156 38.28 64.00 9.84
C LEU A 156 36.85 63.91 10.37
N SER A 157 36.37 62.70 10.67
CA SER A 157 35.05 62.48 11.24
C SER A 157 34.93 63.14 12.63
N GLY A 158 33.74 63.65 12.96
CA GLY A 158 33.50 64.37 14.22
C GLY A 158 34.12 65.78 14.31
N TRP A 159 34.80 66.28 13.27
CA TRP A 159 35.24 67.68 13.21
C TRP A 159 34.03 68.63 13.10
N ASP A 160 34.00 69.67 13.95
CA ASP A 160 32.94 70.69 13.94
C ASP A 160 33.44 71.97 13.29
N THR A 161 33.25 72.07 11.97
CA THR A 161 33.73 73.19 11.14
C THR A 161 32.82 74.43 11.16
N SER A 162 31.76 74.43 11.99
CA SER A 162 30.72 75.49 12.01
C SER A 162 31.19 76.94 12.26
N ASN A 163 32.38 77.15 12.82
CA ASN A 163 32.98 78.48 13.05
C ASN A 163 34.12 78.83 12.07
N VAL A 164 34.46 77.94 11.14
CA VAL A 164 35.54 78.13 10.16
C VAL A 164 35.08 79.08 9.06
N GLN A 165 35.90 80.09 8.78
CA GLN A 165 35.65 81.12 7.76
C GLN A 165 36.57 80.98 6.54
N ASP A 166 37.73 80.32 6.70
CA ASP A 166 38.75 80.16 5.68
C ASP A 166 39.27 78.70 5.65
N MET A 167 39.17 78.10 4.47
CA MET A 167 39.65 76.75 4.13
C MET A 167 40.53 76.76 2.85
N ALA A 168 41.00 77.93 2.40
CA ALA A 168 41.78 78.05 1.18
C ALA A 168 43.04 77.17 1.22
N LEU A 169 43.35 76.49 0.11
CA LEU A 169 44.51 75.59 -0.07
C LEU A 169 44.63 74.45 0.96
N MET A 170 43.59 74.12 1.74
CA MET A 170 43.70 73.23 2.90
C MET A 170 44.36 71.87 2.59
N PHE A 171 44.08 71.29 1.43
CA PHE A 171 44.65 70.03 0.94
C PHE A 171 45.40 70.19 -0.40
N ASP A 172 45.76 71.41 -0.80
CA ASP A 172 46.45 71.66 -2.09
C ASP A 172 47.70 70.77 -2.24
N ASN A 173 47.85 70.14 -3.40
CA ASN A 173 48.91 69.18 -3.71
C ASN A 173 48.99 67.97 -2.76
N CYS A 174 47.92 67.56 -2.07
CA CYS A 174 47.85 66.26 -1.35
C CYS A 174 47.74 65.09 -2.34
N SER A 175 48.76 64.92 -3.18
CA SER A 175 48.73 64.17 -4.43
C SER A 175 48.56 62.66 -4.30
N GLN A 176 48.58 62.09 -3.10
CA GLN A 176 48.33 60.67 -2.80
C GLN A 176 47.01 60.38 -2.09
N LEU A 177 46.25 61.41 -1.69
CA LEU A 177 44.97 61.29 -1.00
C LEU A 177 43.93 60.64 -1.93
N GLN A 178 43.30 59.54 -1.50
CA GLN A 178 42.46 58.68 -2.36
C GLN A 178 40.96 58.81 -2.08
N ASP A 179 40.62 59.00 -0.81
CA ASP A 179 39.27 59.14 -0.28
C ASP A 179 39.28 60.11 0.91
N LEU A 180 38.17 60.78 1.17
CA LEU A 180 38.03 61.79 2.22
C LEU A 180 36.55 62.05 2.54
N ASP A 181 36.07 61.59 3.70
CA ASP A 181 34.71 61.89 4.15
C ASP A 181 34.64 63.30 4.74
N LEU A 182 33.81 64.14 4.11
CA LEU A 182 33.52 65.53 4.51
C LEU A 182 32.01 65.76 4.66
N THR A 183 31.21 64.69 4.77
CA THR A 183 29.74 64.78 4.75
C THR A 183 29.15 65.45 5.99
N ASP A 184 29.81 65.35 7.15
CA ASP A 184 29.44 66.03 8.40
C ASP A 184 29.85 67.51 8.48
N TRP A 185 30.59 68.04 7.49
CA TRP A 185 31.17 69.39 7.56
C TRP A 185 30.13 70.50 7.32
N LYS A 186 30.24 71.57 8.12
CA LYS A 186 29.31 72.70 8.14
C LYS A 186 30.01 73.94 7.59
N THR A 187 29.75 74.27 6.33
CA THR A 187 30.49 75.31 5.60
C THR A 187 29.77 76.65 5.49
N SER A 188 28.63 76.86 6.16
CA SER A 188 27.81 78.07 6.03
C SER A 188 28.45 79.40 6.47
N GLN A 189 29.62 79.39 7.11
CA GLN A 189 30.40 80.60 7.42
C GLN A 189 31.67 80.77 6.57
N VAL A 190 31.98 79.81 5.69
CA VAL A 190 33.18 79.81 4.84
C VAL A 190 33.02 80.84 3.72
N GLN A 191 34.04 81.69 3.56
CA GLN A 191 34.09 82.76 2.56
C GLN A 191 35.08 82.49 1.43
N ASP A 192 36.12 81.67 1.69
CA ASP A 192 37.17 81.33 0.74
C ASP A 192 37.42 79.81 0.71
N MET A 193 37.37 79.23 -0.49
CA MET A 193 37.66 77.83 -0.82
C MET A 193 38.70 77.71 -1.95
N TYR A 194 39.47 78.78 -2.22
CA TYR A 194 40.48 78.87 -3.27
C TYR A 194 41.41 77.65 -3.25
N ALA A 195 41.47 76.91 -4.37
CA ALA A 195 42.35 75.78 -4.61
C ALA A 195 42.34 74.67 -3.52
N MET A 196 41.26 74.53 -2.75
CA MET A 196 41.21 73.68 -1.53
C MET A 196 41.67 72.23 -1.74
N PHE A 197 41.35 71.61 -2.88
CA PHE A 197 41.72 70.23 -3.24
C PHE A 197 42.59 70.17 -4.52
N ARG A 198 43.18 71.28 -4.95
CA ARG A 198 43.98 71.32 -6.18
C ARG A 198 45.11 70.28 -6.14
N SER A 199 45.37 69.64 -7.28
CA SER A 199 46.37 68.59 -7.49
C SER A 199 46.28 67.40 -6.51
N CYS A 200 45.12 67.15 -5.88
CA CYS A 200 44.81 65.93 -5.12
C CYS A 200 44.61 64.74 -6.09
N SER A 201 45.69 64.34 -6.75
CA SER A 201 45.62 63.59 -8.01
C SER A 201 44.91 62.23 -7.94
N GLN A 202 44.85 61.60 -6.76
CA GLN A 202 44.30 60.26 -6.54
C GLN A 202 42.85 60.22 -6.03
N LEU A 203 42.25 61.37 -5.66
CA LEU A 203 40.85 61.41 -5.22
C LEU A 203 39.94 60.88 -6.33
N ARG A 204 39.10 59.88 -6.01
CA ARG A 204 38.23 59.22 -7.00
C ARG A 204 36.79 59.70 -6.96
N LYS A 205 36.29 59.99 -5.78
CA LYS A 205 34.94 60.50 -5.53
C LYS A 205 35.00 61.54 -4.42
N LEU A 206 34.05 62.46 -4.41
CA LEU A 206 33.88 63.39 -3.30
C LEU A 206 32.42 63.80 -3.18
N ASP A 207 31.86 63.68 -1.98
CA ASP A 207 30.48 64.10 -1.70
C ASP A 207 30.45 65.34 -0.79
N LEU A 208 30.03 66.46 -1.38
CA LEU A 208 29.91 67.77 -0.75
C LEU A 208 28.44 68.24 -0.78
N SER A 209 27.48 67.30 -0.81
CA SER A 209 26.04 67.60 -0.88
C SER A 209 25.50 68.36 0.32
N ASN A 210 26.13 68.24 1.49
CA ASN A 210 25.74 68.96 2.72
C ASN A 210 26.36 70.36 2.84
N TRP A 211 27.15 70.83 1.85
CA TRP A 211 27.91 72.08 1.96
C TRP A 211 27.10 73.32 1.55
N GLU A 212 26.92 74.26 2.49
CA GLU A 212 26.20 75.52 2.31
C GLU A 212 27.10 76.63 1.73
N THR A 213 27.34 76.64 0.42
CA THR A 213 28.30 77.58 -0.22
C THR A 213 27.84 79.04 -0.34
N LYS A 214 26.70 79.43 0.25
CA LYS A 214 26.05 80.74 0.03
C LYS A 214 26.88 81.96 0.47
N GLN A 215 27.88 81.79 1.34
CA GLN A 215 28.82 82.87 1.75
C GLN A 215 30.16 82.86 0.99
N VAL A 216 30.42 81.86 0.13
CA VAL A 216 31.69 81.70 -0.58
C VAL A 216 31.82 82.75 -1.68
N GLN A 217 32.97 83.43 -1.73
CA GLN A 217 33.29 84.49 -2.68
C GLN A 217 34.38 84.07 -3.68
N ASP A 218 35.33 83.24 -3.27
CA ASP A 218 36.39 82.68 -4.13
C ASP A 218 36.41 81.14 -4.03
N MET A 219 36.41 80.49 -5.19
CA MET A 219 36.60 79.04 -5.35
C MET A 219 37.40 78.71 -6.61
N ASN A 220 38.28 79.62 -7.05
CA ASN A 220 39.14 79.36 -8.20
C ASN A 220 39.97 78.08 -7.99
N PHE A 221 40.17 77.30 -9.06
CA PHE A 221 41.02 76.11 -9.07
C PHE A 221 40.67 75.01 -8.04
N MET A 222 39.50 75.04 -7.38
CA MET A 222 39.23 74.25 -6.17
C MET A 222 39.49 72.73 -6.31
N PHE A 223 39.21 72.13 -7.47
CA PHE A 223 39.51 70.73 -7.80
C PHE A 223 40.48 70.58 -8.99
N GLN A 224 41.17 71.66 -9.39
CA GLN A 224 42.08 71.63 -10.55
C GLN A 224 43.11 70.49 -10.40
N GLU A 225 43.36 69.72 -11.46
CA GLU A 225 44.28 68.56 -11.46
C GLU A 225 43.92 67.40 -10.51
N CYS A 226 42.66 67.27 -10.08
CA CYS A 226 42.13 66.03 -9.50
C CYS A 226 41.95 64.95 -10.60
N THR A 227 43.06 64.48 -11.20
CA THR A 227 43.01 63.71 -12.46
C THR A 227 42.25 62.38 -12.38
N GLN A 228 42.18 61.75 -11.20
CA GLN A 228 41.45 60.49 -10.99
C GLN A 228 39.98 60.68 -10.55
N LEU A 229 39.50 61.92 -10.39
CA LEU A 229 38.15 62.21 -9.92
C LEU A 229 37.12 61.78 -10.96
N GLN A 230 36.24 60.84 -10.59
CA GLN A 230 35.22 60.23 -11.45
C GLN A 230 33.81 60.72 -11.11
N GLU A 231 33.51 60.88 -9.82
CA GLU A 231 32.20 61.34 -9.32
C GLU A 231 32.36 62.53 -8.38
N LEU A 232 31.57 63.60 -8.58
CA LEU A 232 31.53 64.76 -7.70
C LEU A 232 30.07 65.14 -7.40
N ASN A 233 29.72 65.29 -6.13
CA ASN A 233 28.38 65.67 -5.70
C ASN A 233 28.39 67.06 -5.02
N LEU A 234 27.77 68.04 -5.68
CA LEU A 234 27.66 69.45 -5.26
C LEU A 234 26.18 69.86 -5.05
N SER A 235 25.30 68.92 -4.71
CA SER A 235 23.85 69.17 -4.59
C SER A 235 23.42 70.13 -3.47
N GLY A 236 24.31 70.51 -2.55
CA GLY A 236 24.05 71.58 -1.57
C GLY A 236 24.37 72.99 -2.07
N TRP A 237 25.00 73.12 -3.23
CA TRP A 237 25.73 74.33 -3.59
C TRP A 237 24.85 75.40 -4.22
N ASP A 238 24.87 76.58 -3.60
CA ASP A 238 24.38 77.85 -4.14
C ASP A 238 25.60 78.68 -4.53
N THR A 239 25.77 78.99 -5.83
CA THR A 239 26.91 79.78 -6.32
C THR A 239 26.61 81.27 -6.47
N SER A 240 25.44 81.77 -6.06
CA SER A 240 24.98 83.14 -6.31
C SER A 240 25.98 84.22 -5.85
N SER A 241 26.52 84.08 -4.63
CA SER A 241 27.51 85.00 -4.04
C SER A 241 28.93 84.91 -4.63
N VAL A 242 29.26 83.83 -5.34
CA VAL A 242 30.63 83.56 -5.84
C VAL A 242 31.05 84.64 -6.84
N GLN A 243 32.21 85.26 -6.61
CA GLN A 243 32.77 86.32 -7.45
C GLN A 243 33.84 85.82 -8.42
N LYS A 244 34.44 84.65 -8.16
CA LYS A 244 35.51 84.05 -8.99
C LYS A 244 35.39 82.51 -8.97
N MET A 245 35.31 81.88 -10.13
CA MET A 245 35.13 80.42 -10.29
C MET A 245 36.04 79.83 -11.39
N TYR A 246 37.14 80.52 -11.73
CA TYR A 246 38.01 80.14 -12.83
C TYR A 246 38.70 78.79 -12.60
N SER A 247 38.67 77.94 -13.63
CA SER A 247 39.36 76.64 -13.70
C SER A 247 39.07 75.65 -12.56
N ILE A 248 37.93 75.78 -11.89
CA ILE A 248 37.52 74.92 -10.74
C ILE A 248 37.60 73.40 -11.03
N LEU A 249 37.29 72.96 -12.25
CA LEU A 249 37.32 71.55 -12.68
C LEU A 249 38.38 71.27 -13.78
N SER A 250 39.31 72.19 -13.98
CA SER A 250 40.37 72.07 -14.99
C SER A 250 41.24 70.83 -14.75
N ARG A 251 41.47 70.01 -15.79
CA ARG A 251 42.22 68.72 -15.72
C ARG A 251 41.59 67.64 -14.81
N CYS A 252 40.29 67.71 -14.53
CA CYS A 252 39.52 66.59 -13.98
C CYS A 252 39.17 65.58 -15.09
N ASP A 253 40.18 65.02 -15.75
CA ASP A 253 40.03 64.35 -17.05
C ASP A 253 39.22 63.04 -17.01
N ASN A 254 39.08 62.41 -15.83
CA ASN A 254 38.24 61.23 -15.63
C ASN A 254 36.81 61.54 -15.13
N LEU A 255 36.46 62.81 -14.90
CA LEU A 255 35.16 63.17 -14.33
C LEU A 255 34.03 62.74 -15.28
N SER A 256 33.14 61.89 -14.79
CA SER A 256 32.12 61.22 -15.61
C SER A 256 30.74 61.23 -14.95
N LYS A 257 30.64 61.60 -13.67
CA LYS A 257 29.38 61.92 -13.00
C LYS A 257 29.51 63.21 -12.19
N LEU A 258 28.56 64.12 -12.37
CA LEU A 258 28.45 65.37 -11.64
C LEU A 258 27.00 65.54 -11.17
N THR A 259 26.77 65.75 -9.88
CA THR A 259 25.44 66.02 -9.32
C THR A 259 25.40 67.45 -8.79
N LEU A 260 24.41 68.23 -9.22
CA LEU A 260 24.31 69.68 -9.00
C LEU A 260 22.91 70.07 -8.50
N SER A 261 22.83 71.11 -7.66
CA SER A 261 21.58 71.87 -7.48
C SER A 261 21.33 72.76 -8.69
N SER A 262 20.08 73.06 -9.03
CA SER A 262 19.72 74.09 -10.00
C SER A 262 20.14 75.51 -9.58
N ASP A 263 20.46 75.73 -8.30
CA ASP A 263 21.08 76.95 -7.76
C ASP A 263 22.61 77.00 -7.98
N PHE A 264 23.23 75.91 -8.45
CA PHE A 264 24.60 75.92 -8.95
C PHE A 264 24.62 76.49 -10.36
N LYS A 265 25.13 77.71 -10.52
CA LYS A 265 25.37 78.31 -11.84
C LYS A 265 26.88 78.35 -12.12
N PHE A 266 27.28 77.78 -13.26
CA PHE A 266 28.65 77.83 -13.77
C PHE A 266 29.00 79.29 -14.10
N LYS A 267 30.07 79.80 -13.48
CA LYS A 267 30.64 81.14 -13.70
C LYS A 267 32.06 81.01 -14.23
N ASP A 268 32.52 82.03 -14.97
CA ASP A 268 33.82 82.05 -15.65
C ASP A 268 34.04 80.82 -16.57
N ASP A 269 35.27 80.63 -17.07
CA ASP A 269 35.69 79.34 -17.63
C ASP A 269 36.06 78.41 -16.47
N THR A 270 35.15 77.47 -16.16
CA THR A 270 35.34 76.48 -15.09
C THR A 270 36.32 75.35 -15.45
N GLY A 271 36.74 75.24 -16.71
CA GLY A 271 37.66 74.20 -17.18
C GLY A 271 37.08 72.78 -17.21
N LEU A 272 35.75 72.60 -17.09
CA LEU A 272 35.12 71.29 -17.17
C LEU A 272 35.44 70.61 -18.51
N ARG A 273 35.91 69.36 -18.43
CA ARG A 273 36.39 68.57 -19.57
C ARG A 273 35.37 68.41 -20.70
N GLY A 274 35.91 68.25 -21.91
CA GLY A 274 35.14 67.73 -23.05
C GLY A 274 34.72 66.28 -22.89
N LEU A 275 33.76 65.87 -23.72
CA LEU A 275 33.35 64.47 -23.89
C LEU A 275 34.54 63.65 -24.44
N PRO A 276 34.71 62.37 -24.01
CA PRO A 276 35.88 61.57 -24.41
C PRO A 276 35.85 61.18 -25.89
N GLU A 277 34.69 60.73 -26.38
CA GLU A 277 34.48 60.30 -27.76
C GLU A 277 33.39 61.14 -28.45
N THR A 278 33.41 61.21 -29.78
CA THR A 278 32.37 61.91 -30.57
C THR A 278 30.98 61.27 -30.43
N THR A 279 30.94 60.00 -30.03
CA THR A 279 29.75 59.21 -29.71
C THR A 279 29.26 59.41 -28.27
N SER A 280 30.06 59.99 -27.39
CA SER A 280 29.65 60.19 -25.99
C SER A 280 28.70 61.38 -25.82
N ARG A 281 27.87 61.38 -24.77
CA ARG A 281 26.97 62.48 -24.39
C ARG A 281 26.96 62.68 -22.88
N TRP A 282 26.72 63.92 -22.44
CA TRP A 282 26.25 64.16 -21.07
C TRP A 282 24.77 63.80 -20.99
N VAL A 283 24.37 63.02 -19.99
CA VAL A 283 23.01 62.50 -19.80
C VAL A 283 22.49 62.96 -18.45
N LYS A 284 21.45 63.80 -18.45
CA LYS A 284 20.73 64.26 -17.25
C LYS A 284 19.74 63.19 -16.77
N ASP A 285 19.66 63.01 -15.46
CA ASP A 285 18.59 62.30 -14.73
C ASP A 285 18.14 61.00 -15.41
N ASP A 286 19.15 60.16 -15.73
CA ASP A 286 19.03 58.89 -16.45
C ASP A 286 18.14 58.92 -17.71
N PHE A 287 18.56 59.77 -18.66
CA PHE A 287 18.04 59.95 -20.01
C PHE A 287 16.79 60.85 -20.11
N ALA A 288 16.55 61.71 -19.10
CA ALA A 288 15.57 62.79 -19.21
C ALA A 288 15.98 63.83 -20.27
N GLU A 289 17.26 64.22 -20.30
CA GLU A 289 17.86 65.08 -21.34
C GLU A 289 19.27 64.56 -21.70
N MET A 290 19.75 64.90 -22.90
CA MET A 290 21.10 64.55 -23.37
C MET A 290 21.73 65.74 -24.11
N TYR A 291 23.05 65.92 -23.96
CA TYR A 291 23.78 67.04 -24.54
C TYR A 291 24.99 66.59 -25.35
N ASP A 292 25.05 67.07 -26.60
CA ASP A 292 26.09 66.79 -27.61
C ASP A 292 27.45 67.44 -27.33
N SER A 293 27.53 68.31 -26.32
CA SER A 293 28.78 68.88 -25.84
C SER A 293 28.69 69.29 -24.37
N THR A 294 29.83 69.40 -23.70
CA THR A 294 29.92 70.00 -22.35
C THR A 294 29.42 71.45 -22.34
N ALA A 295 29.57 72.20 -23.44
CA ALA A 295 29.05 73.56 -23.55
C ALA A 295 27.51 73.60 -23.51
N ALA A 296 26.85 72.73 -24.30
CA ALA A 296 25.38 72.64 -24.32
C ALA A 296 24.82 72.14 -22.97
N PHE A 297 25.54 71.25 -22.27
CA PHE A 297 25.22 70.87 -20.89
C PHE A 297 25.27 72.08 -19.93
N ILE A 298 26.37 72.84 -19.95
CA ILE A 298 26.56 74.02 -19.08
C ILE A 298 25.50 75.09 -19.36
N GLU A 299 25.20 75.35 -20.63
CA GLU A 299 24.17 76.30 -21.07
C GLU A 299 22.78 75.89 -20.55
N ALA A 300 22.36 74.64 -20.80
CA ALA A 300 21.08 74.12 -20.33
C ALA A 300 20.94 74.07 -18.79
N HIS A 301 22.02 73.76 -18.06
CA HIS A 301 22.00 73.78 -16.60
C HIS A 301 21.94 75.21 -16.03
N ASN A 302 22.66 76.15 -16.65
CA ASN A 302 22.60 77.56 -16.26
C ASN A 302 21.20 78.15 -16.48
N ASP A 303 20.53 77.80 -17.58
CA ASP A 303 19.19 78.30 -17.93
C ASP A 303 18.03 77.62 -17.16
N LEU A 304 18.30 76.66 -16.25
CA LEU A 304 17.27 76.08 -15.38
C LEU A 304 16.57 77.17 -14.54
N ALA A 305 15.25 77.29 -14.74
CA ALA A 305 14.36 78.22 -14.05
C ALA A 305 13.74 77.65 -12.76
N GLU A 306 14.03 76.38 -12.45
CA GLU A 306 13.76 75.71 -11.17
C GLU A 306 14.87 76.04 -10.15
N THR A 307 14.56 75.94 -8.85
CA THR A 307 15.44 76.29 -7.72
C THR A 307 15.35 75.21 -6.65
N ALA A 308 16.46 74.91 -5.95
CA ALA A 308 16.56 73.83 -4.97
C ALA A 308 16.14 72.43 -5.50
N THR A 309 16.37 72.16 -6.78
CA THR A 309 16.20 70.85 -7.41
C THR A 309 17.55 70.23 -7.76
N ASN A 310 17.71 68.92 -7.54
CA ASN A 310 18.98 68.23 -7.73
C ASN A 310 18.97 67.36 -9.00
N HIS A 311 20.00 67.53 -9.83
CA HIS A 311 20.14 66.86 -11.12
C HIS A 311 21.48 66.12 -11.20
N THR A 312 21.48 64.89 -11.71
CA THR A 312 22.68 64.07 -11.90
C THR A 312 23.00 63.92 -13.38
N TYR A 313 24.15 64.44 -13.77
CA TYR A 313 24.70 64.39 -15.12
C TYR A 313 25.76 63.30 -15.21
N LYS A 314 25.61 62.37 -16.16
CA LYS A 314 26.53 61.24 -16.37
C LYS A 314 27.03 61.27 -17.81
N ILE A 315 28.34 61.14 -18.04
CA ILE A 315 28.86 60.84 -19.38
C ILE A 315 28.51 59.38 -19.68
N LYS A 316 27.80 59.15 -20.79
CA LYS A 316 27.61 57.81 -21.35
C LYS A 316 28.16 57.80 -22.77
N ASP A 317 28.78 56.69 -23.18
CA ASP A 317 29.24 56.48 -24.54
C ASP A 317 28.26 55.63 -25.35
N PHE A 318 28.12 55.94 -26.63
CA PHE A 318 27.16 55.33 -27.55
C PHE A 318 27.86 54.74 -28.79
N SER A 319 29.15 54.42 -28.69
CA SER A 319 29.97 53.85 -29.78
C SER A 319 29.55 52.44 -30.23
N ASN A 320 28.64 51.78 -29.52
CA ASN A 320 28.10 50.47 -29.85
C ASN A 320 26.56 50.50 -29.82
N PRO A 321 25.89 50.75 -30.97
CA PRO A 321 24.44 50.88 -31.00
C PRO A 321 23.75 49.51 -30.91
N THR A 322 22.92 49.31 -29.87
CA THR A 322 21.94 48.21 -29.83
C THR A 322 20.94 48.26 -30.99
N ALA A 323 20.89 49.39 -31.69
CA ALA A 323 20.05 49.65 -32.86
C ALA A 323 20.79 49.52 -34.22
N GLU A 324 21.89 48.76 -34.34
CA GLU A 324 22.53 48.56 -35.65
C GLU A 324 21.52 47.94 -36.66
N GLY A 325 21.37 48.58 -37.82
CA GLY A 325 20.36 48.22 -38.83
C GLY A 325 18.92 48.68 -38.51
N TRP A 326 18.61 49.13 -37.30
CA TRP A 326 17.26 49.52 -36.88
C TRP A 326 17.02 51.03 -37.03
N GLY A 327 15.96 51.41 -37.74
CA GLY A 327 15.44 52.78 -37.77
C GLY A 327 14.29 52.96 -36.78
N PHE A 328 14.25 54.09 -36.08
CA PHE A 328 13.34 54.32 -34.95
C PHE A 328 12.95 55.80 -34.79
N GLU A 329 11.87 56.04 -34.04
CA GLU A 329 11.41 57.37 -33.59
C GLU A 329 11.26 57.42 -32.07
N ASP A 330 11.66 58.53 -31.45
CA ASP A 330 11.48 58.77 -30.01
C ASP A 330 10.05 59.28 -29.72
N LYS A 331 9.30 58.56 -28.89
CA LYS A 331 7.93 58.92 -28.46
C LYS A 331 7.90 59.49 -27.03
N GLY A 332 9.04 60.01 -26.55
CA GLY A 332 9.24 60.54 -25.21
C GLY A 332 9.53 59.44 -24.19
N THR A 333 8.59 58.52 -23.99
CA THR A 333 8.67 57.45 -22.97
C THR A 333 9.19 56.11 -23.52
N TYR A 334 9.16 55.91 -24.84
CA TYR A 334 9.62 54.70 -25.51
C TYR A 334 10.14 55.04 -26.91
N MET A 335 10.84 54.08 -27.54
CA MET A 335 11.29 54.18 -28.93
C MET A 335 10.41 53.29 -29.80
N GLU A 336 9.74 53.86 -30.81
CA GLU A 336 9.05 53.07 -31.84
C GLU A 336 10.07 52.66 -32.91
N ILE A 337 10.24 51.36 -33.15
CA ILE A 337 11.01 50.89 -34.31
C ILE A 337 10.14 50.97 -35.58
N THR A 338 10.65 51.69 -36.58
CA THR A 338 9.94 52.01 -37.83
C THR A 338 10.49 51.27 -39.05
N SER A 339 11.74 50.78 -39.02
CA SER A 339 12.36 50.05 -40.14
C SER A 339 13.54 49.17 -39.71
N TYR A 340 13.90 48.19 -40.56
CA TYR A 340 15.10 47.36 -40.42
C TYR A 340 15.85 47.21 -41.75
N ASN A 341 17.18 47.29 -41.69
CA ASN A 341 18.11 47.17 -42.80
C ASN A 341 19.40 46.39 -42.41
N GLY A 342 19.34 45.55 -41.36
CA GLY A 342 20.48 44.77 -40.85
C GLY A 342 20.61 43.37 -41.48
N ASP A 343 21.25 42.43 -40.77
CA ASP A 343 21.31 41.02 -41.20
C ASP A 343 19.92 40.38 -41.14
N LEU A 344 19.37 40.01 -42.29
CA LEU A 344 18.10 39.28 -42.35
C LEU A 344 18.23 37.82 -41.90
N THR A 345 19.44 37.26 -41.85
CA THR A 345 19.69 35.85 -41.49
C THR A 345 19.44 35.60 -40.00
N ASN A 346 19.87 36.52 -39.12
CA ASN A 346 19.78 36.40 -37.67
C ASN A 346 19.28 37.72 -37.06
N ILE A 347 17.96 37.86 -36.97
CA ILE A 347 17.34 39.12 -36.52
C ILE A 347 17.26 39.13 -35.00
N THR A 348 17.87 40.14 -34.36
CA THR A 348 17.72 40.41 -32.91
C THR A 348 17.10 41.79 -32.72
N VAL A 349 15.88 41.83 -32.17
CA VAL A 349 15.19 43.06 -31.80
C VAL A 349 15.74 43.53 -30.44
N PRO A 350 16.26 44.76 -30.32
CA PRO A 350 16.83 45.24 -29.06
C PRO A 350 15.76 45.49 -28.01
N ALA A 351 16.11 45.24 -26.74
CA ALA A 351 15.18 45.47 -25.63
C ALA A 351 15.01 46.96 -25.34
N LYS A 352 16.10 47.72 -25.51
CA LYS A 352 16.18 49.16 -25.23
C LYS A 352 17.00 49.86 -26.30
N ILE A 353 16.52 51.02 -26.73
CA ILE A 353 17.24 51.97 -27.59
C ILE A 353 17.40 53.26 -26.79
N TYR A 354 18.64 53.73 -26.64
CA TYR A 354 19.02 54.85 -25.76
C TYR A 354 18.45 54.77 -24.32
N GLY A 355 18.37 53.55 -23.77
CA GLY A 355 17.88 53.29 -22.42
C GLY A 355 16.35 53.25 -22.25
N LYS A 356 15.60 53.74 -23.25
CA LYS A 356 14.13 53.67 -23.29
C LYS A 356 13.66 52.30 -23.80
N PRO A 357 12.52 51.76 -23.33
CA PRO A 357 11.95 50.52 -23.85
C PRO A 357 11.52 50.67 -25.32
N VAL A 358 11.43 49.54 -26.03
CA VAL A 358 11.07 49.47 -27.45
C VAL A 358 9.61 49.08 -27.64
N GLU A 359 8.92 49.77 -28.56
CA GLU A 359 7.67 49.31 -29.18
C GLU A 359 7.95 48.98 -30.66
N ILE A 360 7.41 47.86 -31.16
CA ILE A 360 7.61 47.44 -32.55
C ILE A 360 6.38 46.73 -33.12
N ASN A 361 6.04 47.09 -34.36
CA ASN A 361 5.08 46.35 -35.18
C ASN A 361 5.83 45.42 -36.14
N LEU A 362 6.09 44.18 -35.69
CA LEU A 362 6.80 43.17 -36.49
C LEU A 362 6.10 42.90 -37.83
N GLY A 363 4.76 43.02 -37.86
CA GLY A 363 3.91 42.83 -39.04
C GLY A 363 4.11 43.90 -40.13
N THR A 364 4.57 45.11 -39.79
CA THR A 364 4.91 46.16 -40.77
C THR A 364 6.40 46.32 -40.99
N VAL A 365 7.23 46.12 -39.96
CA VAL A 365 8.69 46.33 -40.04
C VAL A 365 9.41 45.15 -40.71
N LEU A 366 9.04 43.90 -40.37
CA LEU A 366 9.83 42.71 -40.70
C LEU A 366 9.15 41.68 -41.60
N LYS A 367 7.82 41.58 -41.59
CA LYS A 367 7.07 40.48 -42.23
C LYS A 367 7.48 40.15 -43.68
N ASN A 368 7.71 41.17 -44.51
CA ASN A 368 8.12 40.96 -45.91
C ASN A 368 9.62 40.61 -46.08
N GLN A 369 10.44 40.86 -45.07
CA GLN A 369 11.88 40.54 -45.04
C GLN A 369 12.10 39.11 -44.53
N MET A 370 11.40 38.71 -43.46
CA MET A 370 11.55 37.40 -42.83
C MET A 370 11.08 36.22 -43.70
N ALA A 371 10.31 36.48 -44.76
CA ALA A 371 9.83 35.50 -45.73
C ALA A 371 10.01 35.99 -47.19
N ASN A 372 11.24 36.37 -47.54
CA ASN A 372 11.61 36.81 -48.90
C ASN A 372 12.04 35.63 -49.80
N GLU A 373 11.65 35.67 -51.07
CA GLU A 373 12.02 34.67 -52.10
C GLU A 373 13.28 35.05 -52.90
N ASN A 374 13.71 36.32 -52.82
CA ASN A 374 14.82 36.87 -53.61
C ASN A 374 16.11 37.11 -52.79
N GLU A 375 16.04 36.89 -51.47
CA GLU A 375 17.10 37.11 -50.48
C GLU A 375 17.18 35.90 -49.54
N THR A 376 18.17 35.84 -48.66
CA THR A 376 18.25 34.77 -47.64
C THR A 376 17.15 35.00 -46.59
N PRO A 377 16.20 34.07 -46.37
CA PRO A 377 15.19 34.22 -45.32
C PRO A 377 15.80 34.07 -43.92
N THR A 378 15.06 34.51 -42.90
CA THR A 378 15.54 34.53 -41.52
C THR A 378 15.69 33.13 -40.94
N LYS A 379 16.92 32.76 -40.55
CA LYS A 379 17.20 31.48 -39.92
C LYS A 379 16.95 31.49 -38.42
N THR A 380 17.23 32.61 -37.75
CA THR A 380 17.00 32.78 -36.32
C THR A 380 16.34 34.13 -36.04
N PHE A 381 15.33 34.15 -35.17
CA PHE A 381 14.67 35.36 -34.71
C PHE A 381 14.72 35.45 -33.19
N LYS A 382 15.13 36.59 -32.66
CA LYS A 382 15.24 36.86 -31.24
C LYS A 382 14.69 38.24 -30.89
N ILE A 383 14.08 38.36 -29.71
CA ILE A 383 13.93 39.62 -28.98
C ILE A 383 14.82 39.55 -27.75
N GLU A 384 15.59 40.61 -27.48
CA GLU A 384 16.36 40.69 -26.24
C GLU A 384 15.42 40.75 -25.02
N SER A 385 15.82 40.12 -23.92
CA SER A 385 15.10 40.28 -22.65
C SER A 385 15.41 41.65 -22.06
N ALA A 386 14.38 42.36 -21.59
CA ALA A 386 14.54 43.66 -20.94
C ALA A 386 15.26 43.60 -19.58
N GLY A 387 15.34 42.41 -18.98
CA GLY A 387 15.81 42.19 -17.61
C GLY A 387 14.66 41.91 -16.63
N GLU A 388 14.99 41.46 -15.43
CA GLU A 388 14.02 41.21 -14.36
C GLU A 388 13.56 42.53 -13.73
N GLY A 389 12.24 42.75 -13.63
CA GLY A 389 11.65 43.99 -13.13
C GLY A 389 11.64 45.17 -14.13
N GLU A 390 12.15 44.96 -15.34
CA GLU A 390 12.25 45.97 -16.40
C GLU A 390 11.06 45.93 -17.37
N THR A 391 10.80 47.04 -18.07
CA THR A 391 9.68 47.14 -19.03
C THR A 391 9.96 46.31 -20.30
N PRO A 392 9.11 45.33 -20.66
CA PRO A 392 9.26 44.53 -21.88
C PRO A 392 9.30 45.32 -23.19
N VAL A 393 9.84 44.68 -24.24
CA VAL A 393 9.55 45.09 -25.63
C VAL A 393 8.07 44.90 -25.89
N LYS A 394 7.37 45.97 -26.30
CA LYS A 394 5.94 45.95 -26.56
C LYS A 394 5.66 45.65 -28.03
N LEU A 395 4.86 44.62 -28.28
CA LEU A 395 4.55 44.13 -29.61
C LEU A 395 3.13 44.52 -30.00
N VAL A 396 3.02 45.23 -31.12
CA VAL A 396 1.75 45.83 -31.58
C VAL A 396 1.41 45.42 -33.02
N GLY A 397 0.15 45.59 -33.40
CA GLY A 397 -0.35 45.20 -34.73
C GLY A 397 -0.89 43.77 -34.74
N THR A 398 -0.32 42.91 -35.59
CA THR A 398 -0.76 41.53 -35.77
C THR A 398 0.41 40.61 -36.09
N PHE A 399 0.36 39.36 -35.63
CA PHE A 399 1.30 38.30 -36.00
C PHE A 399 0.78 37.42 -37.14
N LYS A 400 -0.33 37.81 -37.78
CA LYS A 400 -0.90 37.12 -38.94
C LYS A 400 0.15 36.96 -40.03
N ASP A 401 0.37 35.73 -40.48
CA ASP A 401 1.41 35.35 -41.44
C ASP A 401 2.82 35.95 -41.12
N LEU A 402 3.23 36.08 -39.85
CA LEU A 402 4.45 36.84 -39.52
C LEU A 402 5.73 36.31 -40.21
N PHE A 403 5.90 34.98 -40.27
CA PHE A 403 7.01 34.31 -40.97
C PHE A 403 6.59 33.73 -42.34
N ALA A 404 5.51 34.25 -42.95
CA ALA A 404 5.01 33.83 -44.25
C ALA A 404 4.48 34.99 -45.10
N ARG A 405 4.96 35.15 -46.34
CA ARG A 405 4.54 36.22 -47.26
C ARG A 405 3.42 35.72 -48.18
N ARG A 406 2.24 36.33 -48.09
CA ARG A 406 1.12 36.07 -48.99
C ARG A 406 1.39 36.64 -50.38
N LEU A 407 1.21 35.82 -51.42
CA LEU A 407 1.47 36.17 -52.81
C LEU A 407 0.23 36.78 -53.47
N SER A 408 0.43 37.65 -54.46
CA SER A 408 -0.66 38.30 -55.22
C SER A 408 -1.57 37.32 -55.99
N GLY A 409 -1.05 36.13 -56.32
CA GLY A 409 -1.82 35.03 -56.91
C GLY A 409 -2.59 34.15 -55.89
N GLY A 410 -2.61 34.51 -54.60
CA GLY A 410 -3.35 33.79 -53.55
C GLY A 410 -2.59 32.70 -52.82
N GLY A 411 -1.42 32.28 -53.31
CA GLY A 411 -0.52 31.38 -52.57
C GLY A 411 0.24 32.06 -51.42
N TYR A 412 1.08 31.29 -50.72
CA TYR A 412 1.98 31.79 -49.68
C TYR A 412 3.41 31.33 -49.94
N TYR A 413 4.39 32.18 -49.61
CA TYR A 413 5.79 31.85 -49.50
C TYR A 413 6.17 31.80 -48.02
N SER A 414 6.49 30.61 -47.51
CA SER A 414 6.77 30.38 -46.09
C SER A 414 8.27 30.37 -45.82
N ASN A 415 8.70 30.84 -44.66
CA ASN A 415 10.10 30.74 -44.25
C ASN A 415 10.43 29.32 -43.77
N THR A 416 10.83 28.47 -44.72
CA THR A 416 11.28 27.08 -44.48
C THR A 416 12.69 26.98 -43.87
N THR A 417 13.39 28.10 -43.64
CA THR A 417 14.76 28.14 -43.10
C THR A 417 14.84 28.50 -41.62
N LEU A 418 13.72 28.96 -41.03
CA LEU A 418 13.62 29.35 -39.63
C LEU A 418 13.82 28.13 -38.72
N THR A 419 14.90 28.13 -37.94
CA THR A 419 15.26 27.01 -37.04
C THR A 419 14.95 27.29 -35.57
N SER A 420 15.08 28.56 -35.14
CA SER A 420 14.86 28.96 -33.74
C SER A 420 14.19 30.33 -33.61
N VAL A 421 13.32 30.46 -32.61
CA VAL A 421 12.51 31.64 -32.33
C VAL A 421 12.41 31.87 -30.82
N ASP A 422 12.90 33.02 -30.37
CA ASP A 422 12.89 33.43 -28.96
C ASP A 422 12.30 34.84 -28.81
N PHE A 423 11.10 34.93 -28.22
CA PHE A 423 10.44 36.22 -27.94
C PHE A 423 10.86 36.85 -26.59
N GLY A 424 11.79 36.23 -25.84
CA GLY A 424 12.26 36.74 -24.56
C GLY A 424 11.11 36.91 -23.56
N ASN A 425 11.02 38.09 -22.94
CA ASN A 425 9.93 38.49 -22.06
C ASN A 425 8.98 39.54 -22.69
N ALA A 426 8.90 39.60 -24.02
CA ALA A 426 8.15 40.63 -24.75
C ALA A 426 6.63 40.64 -24.45
N ASP A 427 6.05 41.83 -24.38
CA ASP A 427 4.62 42.04 -24.17
C ASP A 427 3.86 41.90 -25.50
N CYS A 428 3.17 40.76 -25.65
CA CYS A 428 2.25 40.48 -26.76
C CYS A 428 0.76 40.65 -26.37
N SER A 429 0.44 41.23 -25.21
CA SER A 429 -0.93 41.31 -24.67
C SER A 429 -1.93 42.07 -25.55
N GLY A 430 -1.46 42.92 -26.47
CA GLY A 430 -2.29 43.64 -27.44
C GLY A 430 -2.62 42.88 -28.72
N ILE A 431 -2.06 41.67 -28.94
CA ILE A 431 -2.19 40.94 -30.22
C ILE A 431 -3.50 40.14 -30.26
N GLN A 432 -4.30 40.35 -31.32
CA GLN A 432 -5.61 39.71 -31.50
C GLN A 432 -5.64 38.62 -32.59
N ASP A 433 -4.73 38.66 -33.58
CA ASP A 433 -4.64 37.66 -34.66
C ASP A 433 -3.20 37.16 -34.78
N MET A 434 -3.03 35.85 -34.54
CA MET A 434 -1.79 35.07 -34.66
C MET A 434 -1.89 33.97 -35.74
N SER A 435 -2.94 34.00 -36.58
CA SER A 435 -3.13 32.97 -37.60
C SER A 435 -2.00 32.91 -38.63
N TYR A 436 -1.65 31.71 -39.07
CA TYR A 436 -0.54 31.45 -40.00
C TYR A 436 0.85 31.94 -39.55
N MET A 437 1.06 32.31 -38.28
CA MET A 437 2.28 32.99 -37.81
C MET A 437 3.58 32.26 -38.18
N PHE A 438 3.64 30.95 -37.97
CA PHE A 438 4.77 30.07 -38.32
C PHE A 438 4.44 29.11 -39.47
N ARG A 439 3.43 29.45 -40.31
CA ARG A 439 2.94 28.58 -41.38
C ARG A 439 4.06 28.23 -42.36
N GLY A 440 4.40 26.94 -42.44
CA GLY A 440 5.42 26.38 -43.32
C GLY A 440 6.85 26.57 -42.83
N CYS A 441 7.06 26.86 -41.54
CA CYS A 441 8.38 26.86 -40.91
C CYS A 441 8.86 25.42 -40.66
N SER A 442 9.08 24.67 -41.74
CA SER A 442 9.33 23.22 -41.75
C SER A 442 10.59 22.76 -41.02
N GLU A 443 11.51 23.68 -40.70
CA GLU A 443 12.77 23.43 -39.98
C GLU A 443 12.77 23.97 -38.53
N LEU A 444 11.64 24.53 -38.05
CA LEU A 444 11.51 25.12 -36.72
C LEU A 444 11.52 24.05 -35.63
N ARG A 445 12.52 24.13 -34.74
CA ARG A 445 12.77 23.16 -33.66
C ARG A 445 12.75 23.82 -32.30
N ASP A 446 13.45 24.95 -32.16
CA ASP A 446 13.64 25.63 -30.89
C ASP A 446 12.68 26.83 -30.80
N LEU A 447 11.51 26.64 -30.19
CA LEU A 447 10.48 27.67 -30.05
C LEU A 447 10.06 27.81 -28.58
N ASN A 448 10.15 29.03 -28.02
CA ASN A 448 9.63 29.36 -26.69
C ASN A 448 8.44 30.33 -26.77
N VAL A 449 7.27 29.88 -26.31
CA VAL A 449 6.01 30.65 -26.23
C VAL A 449 5.41 30.68 -24.81
N THR A 450 6.16 30.22 -23.80
CA THR A 450 5.66 30.05 -22.43
C THR A 450 5.33 31.38 -21.73
N GLY A 451 6.04 32.45 -22.07
CA GLY A 451 5.85 33.79 -21.49
C GLY A 451 4.75 34.64 -22.15
N TRP A 452 3.98 34.11 -23.10
CA TRP A 452 3.03 34.89 -23.89
C TRP A 452 1.71 35.16 -23.14
N ASN A 453 1.22 36.40 -23.22
CA ASN A 453 -0.13 36.75 -22.79
C ASN A 453 -1.12 36.65 -23.96
N THR A 454 -1.69 35.48 -24.17
CA THR A 454 -2.65 35.21 -25.26
C THR A 454 -4.08 35.69 -24.98
N SER A 455 -4.36 36.32 -23.83
CA SER A 455 -5.75 36.59 -23.36
C SER A 455 -6.61 37.48 -24.26
N GLN A 456 -6.00 38.22 -25.20
CA GLN A 456 -6.71 39.04 -26.20
C GLN A 456 -6.78 38.40 -27.60
N VAL A 457 -6.12 37.25 -27.81
CA VAL A 457 -6.08 36.55 -29.10
C VAL A 457 -7.47 35.98 -29.42
N GLN A 458 -7.95 36.27 -30.62
CA GLN A 458 -9.23 35.80 -31.17
C GLN A 458 -9.03 34.73 -32.25
N ASN A 459 -7.88 34.70 -32.91
CA ASN A 459 -7.59 33.78 -34.00
C ASN A 459 -6.18 33.18 -33.93
N MET A 460 -6.11 31.85 -33.90
CA MET A 460 -4.90 31.01 -33.91
C MET A 460 -4.88 30.03 -35.11
N SER A 461 -5.77 30.19 -36.10
CA SER A 461 -5.90 29.25 -37.22
C SER A 461 -4.59 29.05 -37.98
N SER A 462 -4.22 27.81 -38.29
CA SER A 462 -2.99 27.45 -39.01
C SER A 462 -1.68 27.99 -38.39
N MET A 463 -1.66 28.36 -37.10
CA MET A 463 -0.51 29.04 -36.50
C MET A 463 0.82 28.27 -36.65
N PHE A 464 0.80 26.95 -36.52
CA PHE A 464 1.95 26.05 -36.69
C PHE A 464 1.82 25.11 -37.90
N GLU A 465 0.89 25.39 -38.81
CA GLU A 465 0.65 24.57 -40.01
C GLU A 465 1.97 24.30 -40.77
N ASN A 466 2.26 23.03 -41.06
CA ASN A 466 3.49 22.53 -41.71
C ASN A 466 4.81 22.82 -40.94
N CYS A 467 4.78 23.00 -39.61
CA CYS A 467 5.97 22.92 -38.74
C CYS A 467 6.40 21.45 -38.54
N THR A 468 6.85 20.80 -39.62
CA THR A 468 6.99 19.33 -39.71
C THR A 468 7.96 18.68 -38.71
N VAL A 469 8.99 19.40 -38.26
CA VAL A 469 10.03 18.87 -37.34
C VAL A 469 9.85 19.29 -35.87
N LEU A 470 8.80 20.05 -35.57
CA LEU A 470 8.50 20.54 -34.21
C LEU A 470 8.04 19.36 -33.34
N GLN A 471 8.87 18.98 -32.37
CA GLN A 471 8.66 17.78 -31.55
C GLN A 471 8.04 18.06 -30.19
N ASP A 472 8.42 19.18 -29.58
CA ASP A 472 8.09 19.57 -28.21
C ASP A 472 7.63 21.03 -28.24
N LEU A 473 6.47 21.32 -27.64
CA LEU A 473 5.89 22.66 -27.57
C LEU A 473 5.08 22.81 -26.27
N ASP A 474 5.36 23.86 -25.49
CA ASP A 474 4.62 24.17 -24.27
C ASP A 474 3.68 25.37 -24.49
N VAL A 475 2.38 25.07 -24.54
CA VAL A 475 1.26 26.03 -24.63
C VAL A 475 0.40 26.03 -23.36
N SER A 476 0.90 25.46 -22.25
CA SER A 476 0.12 25.26 -21.02
C SER A 476 -0.12 26.54 -20.21
N SER A 477 0.58 27.63 -20.51
CA SER A 477 0.35 28.96 -19.95
C SER A 477 -0.68 29.80 -20.72
N TRP A 478 -1.18 29.31 -21.85
CA TRP A 478 -2.01 30.10 -22.76
C TRP A 478 -3.45 30.23 -22.23
N ASN A 479 -3.94 31.46 -22.17
CA ASN A 479 -5.36 31.76 -22.00
C ASN A 479 -6.04 31.79 -23.38
N THR A 480 -6.99 30.88 -23.60
CA THR A 480 -7.73 30.75 -24.86
C THR A 480 -9.18 31.23 -24.78
N SER A 481 -9.65 31.80 -23.66
CA SER A 481 -11.07 32.13 -23.43
C SER A 481 -11.68 33.12 -24.44
N ASN A 482 -10.85 33.89 -25.14
CA ASN A 482 -11.25 34.84 -26.19
C ASN A 482 -11.03 34.31 -27.62
N VAL A 483 -10.50 33.09 -27.79
CA VAL A 483 -10.19 32.50 -29.10
C VAL A 483 -11.46 31.93 -29.72
N HIS A 484 -11.74 32.34 -30.96
CA HIS A 484 -12.91 31.91 -31.72
C HIS A 484 -12.54 30.90 -32.82
N ASN A 485 -11.27 30.85 -33.24
CA ASN A 485 -10.82 30.00 -34.35
C ASN A 485 -9.44 29.38 -34.08
N MET A 486 -9.39 28.04 -34.10
CA MET A 486 -8.21 27.18 -33.95
C MET A 486 -8.05 26.20 -35.14
N ALA A 487 -8.80 26.38 -36.23
CA ALA A 487 -8.78 25.46 -37.37
C ALA A 487 -7.36 25.31 -37.96
N ALA A 488 -7.00 24.08 -38.33
CA ALA A 488 -5.70 23.70 -38.87
C ALA A 488 -4.45 24.11 -38.03
N MET A 489 -4.61 24.48 -36.75
CA MET A 489 -3.54 25.07 -35.93
C MET A 489 -2.22 24.26 -35.89
N PHE A 490 -2.30 22.92 -35.88
CA PHE A 490 -1.18 21.98 -35.90
C PHE A 490 -1.17 21.07 -37.16
N TYR A 491 -1.86 21.49 -38.22
CA TYR A 491 -1.95 20.75 -39.49
C TYR A 491 -0.55 20.42 -40.06
N PHE A 492 -0.22 19.14 -40.27
CA PHE A 492 1.10 18.63 -40.64
C PHE A 492 2.25 18.90 -39.63
N CYS A 493 1.96 19.04 -38.32
CA CYS A 493 2.98 18.93 -37.27
C CYS A 493 3.41 17.46 -37.05
N SER A 494 4.00 16.84 -38.07
CA SER A 494 4.21 15.38 -38.13
C SER A 494 5.04 14.80 -36.98
N GLU A 495 6.08 15.50 -36.50
CA GLU A 495 6.95 15.03 -35.41
C GLU A 495 6.45 15.38 -33.99
N LEU A 496 5.28 16.04 -33.85
CA LEU A 496 4.70 16.42 -32.56
C LEU A 496 4.17 15.17 -31.84
N LYS A 497 4.78 14.83 -30.69
CA LYS A 497 4.49 13.56 -29.96
C LYS A 497 3.37 13.69 -28.93
N SER A 498 3.26 14.88 -28.33
CA SER A 498 2.38 15.21 -27.22
C SER A 498 2.26 16.73 -27.10
N LEU A 499 1.10 17.21 -26.65
CA LEU A 499 0.83 18.62 -26.41
C LEU A 499 0.01 18.76 -25.12
N ASN A 500 0.38 19.68 -24.23
CA ASN A 500 -0.40 19.95 -23.02
C ASN A 500 -1.46 21.02 -23.29
N LEU A 501 -2.73 20.62 -23.30
CA LEU A 501 -3.90 21.47 -23.55
C LEU A 501 -4.75 21.69 -22.29
N THR A 502 -4.28 21.23 -21.12
CA THR A 502 -5.02 21.40 -19.86
C THR A 502 -5.16 22.88 -19.49
N GLY A 503 -6.35 23.27 -19.03
CA GLY A 503 -6.66 24.67 -18.72
C GLY A 503 -7.00 25.56 -19.92
N TRP A 504 -7.03 25.03 -21.15
CA TRP A 504 -7.58 25.74 -22.31
C TRP A 504 -9.11 25.86 -22.17
N ASP A 505 -9.61 27.09 -22.13
CA ASP A 505 -11.03 27.42 -22.26
C ASP A 505 -11.40 27.46 -23.76
N THR A 506 -12.31 26.58 -24.18
CA THR A 506 -12.79 26.47 -25.56
C THR A 506 -14.21 26.97 -25.76
N SER A 507 -14.87 27.52 -24.73
CA SER A 507 -16.30 27.92 -24.78
C SER A 507 -16.63 29.00 -25.81
N SER A 508 -15.64 29.77 -26.27
CA SER A 508 -15.75 30.75 -27.36
C SER A 508 -15.42 30.19 -28.76
N VAL A 509 -14.91 28.97 -28.87
CA VAL A 509 -14.33 28.41 -30.11
C VAL A 509 -15.43 27.89 -31.03
N GLN A 510 -15.41 28.35 -32.29
CA GLN A 510 -16.39 28.00 -33.33
C GLN A 510 -15.79 27.10 -34.43
N TYR A 511 -14.47 27.09 -34.57
CA TYR A 511 -13.75 26.44 -35.68
C TYR A 511 -12.55 25.61 -35.19
N THR A 512 -12.63 24.28 -35.33
CA THR A 512 -11.55 23.32 -35.03
C THR A 512 -11.24 22.33 -36.17
N THR A 513 -11.89 22.50 -37.34
CA THR A 513 -11.61 21.78 -38.60
C THR A 513 -10.11 21.53 -38.82
N SER A 514 -9.75 20.28 -39.13
CA SER A 514 -8.40 19.81 -39.46
C SER A 514 -7.30 20.15 -38.42
N MET A 515 -7.63 20.50 -37.17
CA MET A 515 -6.69 21.09 -36.20
C MET A 515 -5.41 20.28 -35.95
N PHE A 516 -5.48 18.95 -35.89
CA PHE A 516 -4.35 18.03 -35.69
C PHE A 516 -4.08 17.13 -36.92
N TYR A 517 -4.65 17.46 -38.09
CA TYR A 517 -4.48 16.70 -39.33
C TYR A 517 -3.00 16.36 -39.57
N ASN A 518 -2.72 15.07 -39.79
CA ASN A 518 -1.40 14.50 -40.09
C ASN A 518 -0.32 14.80 -39.03
N CYS A 519 -0.71 14.98 -37.76
CA CYS A 519 0.18 14.85 -36.60
C CYS A 519 0.51 13.36 -36.38
N THR A 520 1.27 12.76 -37.29
CA THR A 520 1.43 11.30 -37.39
C THR A 520 1.99 10.64 -36.14
N GLN A 521 2.86 11.34 -35.40
CA GLN A 521 3.54 10.85 -34.19
C GLN A 521 2.76 11.09 -32.88
N LEU A 522 1.62 11.79 -32.93
CA LEU A 522 0.81 12.13 -31.77
C LEU A 522 0.12 10.88 -31.20
N LYS A 523 0.36 10.58 -29.91
CA LYS A 523 -0.11 9.33 -29.27
C LYS A 523 -1.39 9.45 -28.45
N ALA A 524 -1.59 10.61 -27.83
CA ALA A 524 -2.74 10.94 -26.99
C ALA A 524 -2.81 12.46 -26.80
N LEU A 525 -4.01 12.95 -26.52
CA LEU A 525 -4.28 14.28 -25.98
C LEU A 525 -5.20 14.15 -24.76
N ASP A 526 -5.16 15.14 -23.87
CA ASP A 526 -6.24 15.38 -22.93
C ASP A 526 -7.12 16.51 -23.49
N LEU A 527 -8.41 16.22 -23.64
CA LEU A 527 -9.46 17.08 -24.20
C LEU A 527 -10.70 17.09 -23.30
N SER A 528 -10.56 16.63 -22.04
CA SER A 528 -11.67 16.37 -21.13
C SER A 528 -12.35 17.65 -20.63
N ASP A 529 -11.59 18.72 -20.44
CA ASP A 529 -12.08 20.05 -20.04
C ASP A 529 -12.70 20.87 -21.19
N TRP A 530 -12.69 20.37 -22.45
CA TRP A 530 -13.16 21.13 -23.61
C TRP A 530 -14.68 21.27 -23.65
N ASP A 531 -15.17 22.51 -23.63
CA ASP A 531 -16.52 22.84 -24.07
C ASP A 531 -16.57 22.91 -25.60
N THR A 532 -17.52 22.21 -26.21
CA THR A 532 -17.68 22.08 -27.66
C THR A 532 -19.00 22.64 -28.18
N ASN A 533 -19.87 23.20 -27.33
CA ASN A 533 -21.25 23.55 -27.67
C ASN A 533 -21.42 24.68 -28.72
N GLN A 534 -20.35 25.39 -29.10
CA GLN A 534 -20.34 26.39 -30.17
C GLN A 534 -19.73 25.88 -31.50
N ILE A 535 -19.19 24.66 -31.53
CA ILE A 535 -18.49 24.11 -32.69
C ILE A 535 -19.49 23.40 -33.61
N ARG A 536 -19.41 23.64 -34.92
CA ARG A 536 -20.26 23.00 -35.94
C ARG A 536 -19.52 22.07 -36.89
N TRP A 537 -18.22 22.30 -37.09
CA TRP A 537 -17.41 21.58 -38.07
C TRP A 537 -16.13 21.07 -37.40
N MET A 538 -16.04 19.76 -37.25
CA MET A 538 -14.89 19.01 -36.71
C MET A 538 -14.31 18.05 -37.75
N ASN A 539 -14.61 18.29 -39.03
CA ASN A 539 -14.12 17.47 -40.13
C ASN A 539 -12.58 17.42 -40.13
N ASP A 540 -12.05 16.24 -40.47
CA ASP A 540 -10.62 15.94 -40.60
C ASP A 540 -9.75 16.27 -39.36
N MET A 541 -10.36 16.54 -38.19
CA MET A 541 -9.68 17.11 -37.01
C MET A 541 -8.48 16.29 -36.50
N PHE A 542 -8.57 14.97 -36.53
CA PHE A 542 -7.49 14.03 -36.20
C PHE A 542 -7.11 13.13 -37.38
N GLU A 543 -7.45 13.52 -38.62
CA GLU A 543 -7.12 12.70 -39.79
C GLU A 543 -5.60 12.43 -39.84
N ASN A 544 -5.20 11.20 -40.14
CA ASN A 544 -3.82 10.73 -40.21
C ASN A 544 -2.97 10.95 -38.94
N CYS A 545 -3.60 11.09 -37.75
CA CYS A 545 -2.93 10.91 -36.46
C CYS A 545 -2.59 9.42 -36.24
N ASN A 546 -1.66 8.87 -37.04
CA ASN A 546 -1.51 7.42 -37.20
C ASN A 546 -1.19 6.68 -35.89
N GLN A 547 -0.43 7.30 -34.97
CA GLN A 547 -0.02 6.76 -33.67
C GLN A 547 -1.04 6.95 -32.53
N LEU A 548 -2.19 7.57 -32.77
CA LEU A 548 -3.20 7.86 -31.75
C LEU A 548 -3.88 6.56 -31.28
N GLU A 549 -3.66 6.17 -30.01
CA GLU A 549 -4.15 4.89 -29.49
C GLU A 549 -5.59 4.99 -28.93
N LYS A 550 -5.95 6.15 -28.38
CA LYS A 550 -7.24 6.46 -27.74
C LYS A 550 -7.45 7.98 -27.60
N LEU A 551 -8.71 8.40 -27.44
CA LEU A 551 -9.12 9.70 -26.90
C LEU A 551 -10.26 9.51 -25.91
N ASP A 552 -10.39 10.41 -24.93
CA ASP A 552 -11.64 10.60 -24.20
C ASP A 552 -12.37 11.82 -24.80
N LEU A 553 -13.62 11.59 -25.20
CA LEU A 553 -14.50 12.55 -25.88
C LEU A 553 -15.89 12.54 -25.22
N SER A 554 -15.98 12.06 -23.97
CA SER A 554 -17.25 11.80 -23.27
C SER A 554 -17.84 13.02 -22.55
N SER A 555 -17.09 14.12 -22.46
CA SER A 555 -17.55 15.42 -21.97
C SER A 555 -18.11 16.33 -23.08
N TRP A 556 -17.88 16.00 -24.35
CA TRP A 556 -18.21 16.85 -25.49
C TRP A 556 -19.72 16.96 -25.72
N ASP A 557 -20.23 18.19 -25.75
CA ASP A 557 -21.56 18.49 -26.30
C ASP A 557 -21.46 18.55 -27.82
N THR A 558 -22.04 17.55 -28.49
CA THR A 558 -22.04 17.43 -29.96
C THR A 558 -23.35 17.89 -30.59
N SER A 559 -24.30 18.42 -29.81
CA SER A 559 -25.66 18.70 -30.29
C SER A 559 -25.73 19.73 -31.42
N GLU A 560 -24.77 20.66 -31.53
CA GLU A 560 -24.66 21.63 -32.64
C GLU A 560 -23.77 21.17 -33.82
N LEU A 561 -23.20 19.94 -33.81
CA LEU A 561 -22.34 19.47 -34.90
C LEU A 561 -23.11 19.24 -36.21
N GLU A 562 -22.58 19.79 -37.30
CA GLU A 562 -23.08 19.61 -38.66
C GLU A 562 -22.20 18.63 -39.47
N TRP A 563 -20.86 18.79 -39.45
CA TRP A 563 -19.92 17.97 -40.25
C TRP A 563 -18.82 17.33 -39.39
N THR A 564 -18.64 16.01 -39.57
CA THR A 564 -17.65 15.16 -38.89
C THR A 564 -16.96 14.19 -39.86
N ASN A 565 -16.96 14.46 -41.18
CA ASN A 565 -16.26 13.61 -42.16
C ASN A 565 -14.77 13.51 -41.84
N ASP A 566 -14.18 12.37 -42.18
CA ASP A 566 -12.75 12.06 -42.03
C ASP A 566 -12.14 12.28 -40.63
N MET A 567 -12.94 12.59 -39.60
CA MET A 567 -12.45 13.12 -38.32
C MET A 567 -11.40 12.25 -37.62
N PHE A 568 -11.49 10.92 -37.76
CA PHE A 568 -10.50 9.94 -37.28
C PHE A 568 -9.90 9.10 -38.42
N SER A 569 -10.09 9.52 -39.68
CA SER A 569 -9.55 8.85 -40.87
C SER A 569 -8.04 8.63 -40.72
N GLY A 570 -7.52 7.46 -41.06
CA GLY A 570 -6.09 7.15 -40.93
C GLY A 570 -5.53 7.05 -39.50
N CYS A 571 -6.36 7.07 -38.44
CA CYS A 571 -5.92 6.81 -37.05
C CYS A 571 -5.58 5.31 -36.84
N THR A 572 -4.51 4.83 -37.47
CA THR A 572 -4.27 3.38 -37.64
C THR A 572 -4.15 2.59 -36.33
N GLN A 573 -3.65 3.20 -35.24
CA GLN A 573 -3.46 2.56 -33.93
C GLN A 573 -4.67 2.72 -32.98
N LEU A 574 -5.72 3.42 -33.39
CA LEU A 574 -6.91 3.66 -32.57
C LEU A 574 -7.67 2.36 -32.32
N GLN A 575 -7.84 1.97 -31.06
CA GLN A 575 -8.43 0.68 -30.68
C GLN A 575 -9.89 0.77 -30.24
N GLU A 576 -10.26 1.87 -29.59
CA GLU A 576 -11.59 2.17 -29.07
C GLU A 576 -11.82 3.68 -28.96
N LEU A 577 -13.08 4.12 -29.07
CA LEU A 577 -13.56 5.45 -28.71
C LEU A 577 -14.86 5.33 -27.93
N ASN A 578 -15.08 6.21 -26.94
CA ASN A 578 -16.38 6.36 -26.28
C ASN A 578 -17.18 7.48 -26.94
N LEU A 579 -18.04 7.12 -27.89
CA LEU A 579 -18.94 8.03 -28.62
C LEU A 579 -20.41 7.87 -28.19
N SER A 580 -20.65 7.18 -27.07
CA SER A 580 -21.97 6.72 -26.67
C SER A 580 -22.90 7.81 -26.14
N GLY A 581 -22.34 8.95 -25.72
CA GLY A 581 -23.08 10.14 -25.30
C GLY A 581 -23.25 11.21 -26.39
N TRP A 582 -22.72 10.98 -27.60
CA TRP A 582 -22.82 11.95 -28.69
C TRP A 582 -24.24 12.00 -29.25
N ASP A 583 -24.85 13.19 -29.24
CA ASP A 583 -26.00 13.54 -30.08
C ASP A 583 -25.49 13.82 -31.49
N THR A 584 -26.03 13.12 -32.50
CA THR A 584 -25.72 13.34 -33.91
C THR A 584 -26.93 13.81 -34.72
N SER A 585 -28.04 14.19 -34.07
CA SER A 585 -29.32 14.52 -34.72
C SER A 585 -29.28 15.78 -35.60
N ASN A 586 -28.25 16.62 -35.47
CA ASN A 586 -27.97 17.75 -36.37
C ASN A 586 -26.90 17.42 -37.44
N VAL A 587 -26.18 16.30 -37.35
CA VAL A 587 -25.09 15.94 -38.29
C VAL A 587 -25.64 15.61 -39.67
N THR A 588 -25.03 16.23 -40.69
CA THR A 588 -25.41 16.07 -42.10
C THR A 588 -24.34 15.38 -42.95
N VAL A 589 -23.07 15.41 -42.54
CA VAL A 589 -21.94 14.89 -43.31
C VAL A 589 -20.97 14.17 -42.37
N MET A 590 -20.80 12.85 -42.58
CA MET A 590 -19.95 11.97 -41.75
C MET A 590 -19.29 10.83 -42.56
N ASP A 591 -19.06 11.05 -43.85
CA ASP A 591 -18.31 10.13 -44.69
C ASP A 591 -16.86 9.94 -44.23
N ALA A 592 -16.33 8.75 -44.47
CA ALA A 592 -14.96 8.33 -44.13
C ALA A 592 -14.49 8.56 -42.67
N MET A 593 -15.40 8.88 -41.73
CA MET A 593 -15.08 9.32 -40.37
C MET A 593 -14.15 8.40 -39.57
N PHE A 594 -14.21 7.07 -39.78
CA PHE A 594 -13.29 6.09 -39.19
C PHE A 594 -12.45 5.34 -40.25
N SER A 595 -12.40 5.83 -41.49
CA SER A 595 -11.67 5.19 -42.60
C SER A 595 -10.24 4.86 -42.20
N ASN A 596 -9.73 3.67 -42.55
CA ASN A 596 -8.37 3.22 -42.25
C ASN A 596 -8.00 3.17 -40.74
N CYS A 597 -8.98 3.14 -39.82
CA CYS A 597 -8.77 2.83 -38.39
C CYS A 597 -8.47 1.33 -38.17
N ALA A 598 -7.33 0.86 -38.66
CA ALA A 598 -7.02 -0.57 -38.78
C ALA A 598 -6.91 -1.36 -37.46
N GLN A 599 -6.75 -0.71 -36.29
CA GLN A 599 -6.79 -1.37 -34.97
C GLN A 599 -8.17 -1.32 -34.28
N LEU A 600 -9.15 -0.61 -34.85
CA LEU A 600 -10.44 -0.35 -34.22
C LEU A 600 -11.29 -1.63 -34.16
N GLN A 601 -11.58 -2.10 -32.95
CA GLN A 601 -12.25 -3.40 -32.74
C GLN A 601 -13.73 -3.25 -32.40
N LYS A 602 -14.10 -2.17 -31.71
CA LYS A 602 -15.45 -1.92 -31.21
C LYS A 602 -15.82 -0.45 -31.32
N LEU A 603 -17.10 -0.17 -31.55
CA LEU A 603 -17.71 1.15 -31.37
C LEU A 603 -19.06 1.03 -30.66
N ASN A 604 -19.36 2.02 -29.83
CA ASN A 604 -20.71 2.22 -29.30
C ASN A 604 -21.28 3.53 -29.84
N LEU A 605 -22.26 3.41 -30.72
CA LEU A 605 -22.96 4.48 -31.42
C LEU A 605 -24.44 4.54 -30.97
N SER A 606 -24.77 4.06 -29.77
CA SER A 606 -26.15 4.00 -29.27
C SER A 606 -26.80 5.37 -29.00
N GLY A 607 -26.01 6.44 -28.92
CA GLY A 607 -26.53 7.82 -28.86
C GLY A 607 -26.89 8.41 -30.23
N TRP A 608 -26.48 7.76 -31.33
CA TRP A 608 -26.51 8.38 -32.65
C TRP A 608 -27.90 8.27 -33.30
N ASP A 609 -28.39 9.43 -33.75
CA ASP A 609 -29.47 9.58 -34.73
C ASP A 609 -28.83 9.96 -36.07
N THR A 610 -29.11 9.20 -37.14
CA THR A 610 -28.58 9.49 -38.48
C THR A 610 -29.66 10.01 -39.45
N SER A 611 -30.83 10.41 -38.95
CA SER A 611 -32.00 10.82 -39.75
C SER A 611 -31.77 12.03 -40.65
N ARG A 612 -30.78 12.88 -40.35
CA ARG A 612 -30.38 14.05 -41.16
C ARG A 612 -29.12 13.84 -41.99
N VAL A 613 -28.46 12.69 -41.88
CA VAL A 613 -27.19 12.41 -42.55
C VAL A 613 -27.41 12.28 -44.06
N GLN A 614 -26.80 13.21 -44.82
CA GLN A 614 -26.86 13.28 -46.27
C GLN A 614 -25.70 12.49 -46.91
N ASN A 615 -24.55 12.41 -46.23
CA ASN A 615 -23.40 11.62 -46.66
C ASN A 615 -22.79 10.80 -45.51
N MET A 616 -22.60 9.50 -45.77
CA MET A 616 -22.02 8.49 -44.89
C MET A 616 -21.20 7.46 -45.69
N MET A 617 -20.70 7.86 -46.88
CA MET A 617 -19.89 6.98 -47.73
C MET A 617 -18.58 6.60 -47.02
N GLY A 618 -18.19 5.33 -47.07
CA GLY A 618 -16.89 4.87 -46.58
C GLY A 618 -16.64 4.98 -45.08
N ILE A 619 -17.66 5.27 -44.25
CA ILE A 619 -17.50 5.55 -42.81
C ILE A 619 -16.64 4.52 -42.05
N PHE A 620 -16.72 3.23 -42.40
CA PHE A 620 -15.91 2.15 -41.82
C PHE A 620 -14.91 1.51 -42.80
N SER A 621 -14.58 2.20 -43.91
CA SER A 621 -13.67 1.67 -44.93
C SER A 621 -12.33 1.26 -44.33
N SER A 622 -11.83 0.06 -44.66
CA SER A 622 -10.59 -0.51 -44.13
C SER A 622 -10.51 -0.61 -42.58
N CYS A 623 -11.65 -0.61 -41.87
CA CYS A 623 -11.73 -0.92 -40.44
C CYS A 623 -11.66 -2.44 -40.20
N ASP A 624 -10.65 -3.13 -40.73
CA ASP A 624 -10.62 -4.59 -40.92
C ASP A 624 -10.77 -5.44 -39.63
N LYS A 625 -10.64 -4.83 -38.45
CA LYS A 625 -10.83 -5.46 -37.13
C LYS A 625 -12.17 -5.16 -36.46
N LEU A 626 -13.00 -4.28 -37.03
CA LEU A 626 -14.25 -3.82 -36.44
C LEU A 626 -15.27 -4.96 -36.40
N SER A 627 -15.43 -5.52 -35.21
CA SER A 627 -16.12 -6.81 -34.99
C SER A 627 -17.15 -6.76 -33.86
N ASN A 628 -17.34 -5.59 -33.25
CA ASN A 628 -18.40 -5.29 -32.29
C ASN A 628 -18.97 -3.90 -32.57
N LEU A 629 -20.30 -3.82 -32.74
CA LEU A 629 -21.04 -2.56 -32.87
C LEU A 629 -22.21 -2.56 -31.89
N THR A 630 -22.34 -1.51 -31.09
CA THR A 630 -23.58 -1.21 -30.38
C THR A 630 -24.28 -0.05 -31.09
N LEU A 631 -25.52 -0.27 -31.53
CA LEU A 631 -26.29 0.65 -32.37
C LEU A 631 -27.68 0.88 -31.77
N SER A 632 -28.23 2.09 -31.92
CA SER A 632 -29.65 2.36 -31.67
C SER A 632 -30.50 1.84 -32.85
N SER A 633 -31.82 1.71 -32.64
CA SER A 633 -32.81 1.52 -33.71
C SER A 633 -32.91 2.70 -34.68
N ASP A 634 -32.35 3.84 -34.29
CA ASP A 634 -32.53 5.14 -34.93
C ASP A 634 -31.31 5.50 -35.80
N PHE A 635 -30.18 4.83 -35.59
CA PHE A 635 -29.06 4.72 -36.53
C PHE A 635 -29.48 3.96 -37.79
N LYS A 636 -29.12 4.46 -38.97
CA LYS A 636 -29.41 3.85 -40.28
C LYS A 636 -28.19 3.93 -41.20
N PHE A 637 -27.75 2.77 -41.70
CA PHE A 637 -26.61 2.66 -42.61
C PHE A 637 -26.94 3.24 -43.99
N GLY A 638 -26.05 4.10 -44.50
CA GLY A 638 -26.03 4.52 -45.90
C GLY A 638 -25.55 3.43 -46.87
N TYR A 639 -25.85 3.60 -48.17
CA TYR A 639 -25.58 2.62 -49.25
C TYR A 639 -24.13 2.10 -49.36
N TYR A 640 -23.15 2.87 -48.87
CA TYR A 640 -21.72 2.56 -48.99
C TYR A 640 -21.01 2.64 -47.63
N HIS A 641 -21.58 2.04 -46.58
CA HIS A 641 -21.02 2.05 -45.22
C HIS A 641 -19.63 1.40 -45.09
N SER A 642 -19.21 0.55 -46.04
CA SER A 642 -17.90 -0.11 -46.13
C SER A 642 -17.45 -0.86 -44.86
N LEU A 643 -18.40 -1.46 -44.13
CA LEU A 643 -18.09 -2.36 -43.01
C LEU A 643 -17.28 -3.58 -43.48
N PRO A 644 -16.52 -4.23 -42.58
CA PRO A 644 -15.78 -5.45 -42.90
C PRO A 644 -16.63 -6.50 -43.62
N VAL A 645 -16.11 -6.94 -44.76
CA VAL A 645 -16.63 -8.09 -45.52
C VAL A 645 -15.90 -9.33 -45.02
N PHE A 646 -16.64 -10.38 -44.70
CA PHE A 646 -16.05 -11.64 -44.26
C PHE A 646 -15.04 -12.18 -45.30
N PRO A 647 -13.89 -12.73 -44.89
CA PRO A 647 -12.98 -13.39 -45.82
C PRO A 647 -13.70 -14.57 -46.49
N PRO A 648 -13.34 -14.94 -47.74
CA PRO A 648 -14.02 -16.00 -48.47
C PRO A 648 -14.14 -17.28 -47.64
N ASN A 649 -15.38 -17.69 -47.36
CA ASN A 649 -15.70 -18.88 -46.55
C ASN A 649 -14.89 -20.09 -47.03
N SER A 650 -14.02 -20.64 -46.18
CA SER A 650 -13.07 -21.70 -46.56
C SER A 650 -13.72 -23.08 -46.76
N GLY A 651 -15.05 -23.15 -46.70
CA GLY A 651 -15.82 -24.38 -46.54
C GLY A 651 -15.69 -25.03 -45.16
N THR A 652 -14.68 -24.67 -44.36
CA THR A 652 -14.40 -25.23 -43.01
C THR A 652 -14.56 -24.23 -41.88
N THR A 653 -14.40 -22.94 -42.16
CA THR A 653 -14.68 -21.82 -41.24
C THR A 653 -15.53 -20.80 -41.96
N THR A 654 -16.51 -20.24 -41.26
CA THR A 654 -17.38 -19.17 -41.76
C THR A 654 -17.56 -18.09 -40.68
N GLN A 655 -17.86 -16.86 -41.08
CA GLN A 655 -18.16 -15.74 -40.17
C GLN A 655 -19.60 -15.25 -40.33
N HIS A 656 -20.16 -14.75 -39.24
CA HIS A 656 -21.57 -14.36 -39.12
C HIS A 656 -21.69 -13.13 -38.23
N TRP A 657 -22.53 -12.17 -38.57
CA TRP A 657 -22.95 -11.15 -37.61
C TRP A 657 -24.03 -11.74 -36.71
N VAL A 658 -23.96 -11.47 -35.40
CA VAL A 658 -24.87 -12.01 -34.39
C VAL A 658 -25.43 -10.86 -33.55
N LYS A 659 -26.77 -10.76 -33.48
CA LYS A 659 -27.51 -9.80 -32.65
C LYS A 659 -27.72 -10.37 -31.24
N ASP A 660 -27.60 -9.51 -30.22
CA ASP A 660 -28.15 -9.66 -28.86
C ASP A 660 -28.04 -11.07 -28.22
N ASP A 661 -26.83 -11.64 -28.14
CA ASP A 661 -26.56 -13.01 -27.64
C ASP A 661 -27.36 -14.11 -28.38
N TYR A 662 -27.26 -14.07 -29.72
CA TYR A 662 -27.79 -15.07 -30.65
C TYR A 662 -29.32 -15.06 -30.82
N THR A 663 -29.99 -13.91 -30.71
CA THR A 663 -31.40 -13.78 -31.18
C THR A 663 -31.50 -13.94 -32.69
N ASP A 664 -30.58 -13.30 -33.42
CA ASP A 664 -30.52 -13.25 -34.88
C ASP A 664 -29.09 -13.46 -35.37
N VAL A 665 -28.97 -14.06 -36.55
CA VAL A 665 -27.69 -14.42 -37.18
C VAL A 665 -27.75 -14.07 -38.67
N TYR A 666 -26.73 -13.39 -39.18
CA TYR A 666 -26.66 -12.94 -40.57
C TYR A 666 -25.39 -13.46 -41.24
N ASP A 667 -25.56 -14.27 -42.31
CA ASP A 667 -24.46 -14.87 -43.09
C ASP A 667 -23.65 -13.86 -43.94
N SER A 668 -24.04 -12.57 -43.94
CA SER A 668 -23.30 -11.49 -44.61
C SER A 668 -23.54 -10.13 -43.96
N THR A 669 -22.57 -9.23 -44.13
CA THR A 669 -22.65 -7.83 -43.64
C THR A 669 -23.84 -7.08 -44.26
N ASN A 670 -24.19 -7.32 -45.53
CA ASN A 670 -25.38 -6.71 -46.15
C ASN A 670 -26.68 -7.19 -45.51
N ALA A 671 -26.82 -8.49 -45.24
CA ALA A 671 -28.02 -9.03 -44.58
C ALA A 671 -28.20 -8.45 -43.16
N PHE A 672 -27.10 -8.19 -42.46
CA PHE A 672 -27.10 -7.47 -41.19
C PHE A 672 -27.57 -6.00 -41.36
N THR A 673 -26.95 -5.22 -42.25
CA THR A 673 -27.30 -3.79 -42.38
C THR A 673 -28.69 -3.56 -42.97
N GLU A 674 -29.16 -4.42 -43.87
CA GLU A 674 -30.54 -4.44 -44.34
C GLU A 674 -31.53 -4.76 -43.20
N ALA A 675 -31.25 -5.76 -42.37
CA ALA A 675 -32.12 -6.11 -41.24
C ALA A 675 -32.17 -4.98 -40.18
N HIS A 676 -31.01 -4.38 -39.86
CA HIS A 676 -30.92 -3.27 -38.91
C HIS A 676 -31.64 -2.00 -39.39
N ASN A 677 -31.49 -1.66 -40.68
CA ASN A 677 -32.19 -0.52 -41.26
C ASN A 677 -33.72 -0.68 -41.20
N ASN A 678 -34.22 -1.91 -41.37
CA ASN A 678 -35.66 -2.23 -41.32
C ASN A 678 -36.25 -2.37 -39.90
N LEU A 679 -35.48 -2.13 -38.83
CA LEU A 679 -36.04 -2.13 -37.46
C LEU A 679 -37.09 -1.02 -37.30
N THR A 680 -38.20 -1.37 -36.64
CA THR A 680 -39.38 -0.50 -36.39
C THR A 680 -39.67 -0.27 -34.90
N GLU A 681 -38.84 -0.85 -34.03
CA GLU A 681 -38.68 -0.44 -32.64
C GLU A 681 -38.00 0.94 -32.55
N THR A 682 -38.21 1.67 -31.45
CA THR A 682 -37.78 3.08 -31.29
C THR A 682 -36.87 3.23 -30.08
N ALA A 683 -35.80 4.03 -30.16
CA ALA A 683 -34.83 4.23 -29.08
C ALA A 683 -34.36 2.93 -28.39
N THR A 684 -34.21 1.84 -29.16
CA THR A 684 -33.83 0.51 -28.63
C THR A 684 -32.41 0.16 -29.08
N ASN A 685 -31.57 -0.28 -28.14
CA ASN A 685 -30.15 -0.54 -28.40
C ASN A 685 -29.86 -2.02 -28.60
N HIS A 686 -29.05 -2.32 -29.61
CA HIS A 686 -28.67 -3.68 -30.00
C HIS A 686 -27.16 -3.83 -30.14
N VAL A 687 -26.64 -5.00 -29.77
CA VAL A 687 -25.22 -5.36 -29.87
C VAL A 687 -25.04 -6.38 -30.99
N TYR A 688 -24.23 -6.03 -31.97
CA TYR A 688 -23.86 -6.87 -33.11
C TYR A 688 -22.40 -7.29 -33.00
N THR A 689 -22.12 -8.59 -33.09
CA THR A 689 -20.75 -9.11 -33.04
C THR A 689 -20.45 -10.07 -34.18
N ILE A 690 -19.21 -10.06 -34.70
CA ILE A 690 -18.75 -11.08 -35.66
C ILE A 690 -18.35 -12.34 -34.89
N GLN A 691 -19.06 -13.43 -35.13
CA GLN A 691 -18.81 -14.74 -34.54
C GLN A 691 -18.39 -15.76 -35.61
N LYS A 692 -17.44 -16.64 -35.29
CA LYS A 692 -17.06 -17.74 -36.21
C LYS A 692 -17.96 -18.95 -36.02
N LYS A 693 -18.27 -19.66 -37.10
CA LYS A 693 -18.72 -21.06 -37.07
C LYS A 693 -17.65 -21.95 -37.70
N TYR A 694 -17.32 -23.04 -37.02
CA TYR A 694 -16.39 -24.07 -37.48
C TYR A 694 -17.15 -25.30 -37.95
N LYS A 695 -16.64 -25.95 -39.00
CA LYS A 695 -17.19 -27.19 -39.54
C LYS A 695 -16.77 -28.39 -38.68
N VAL A 696 -17.74 -29.25 -38.38
CA VAL A 696 -17.54 -30.63 -37.93
C VAL A 696 -17.81 -31.53 -39.13
N SER A 697 -16.78 -32.16 -39.70
CA SER A 697 -16.91 -33.22 -40.70
C SER A 697 -16.85 -34.60 -40.06
N PHE A 698 -17.40 -35.58 -40.76
CA PHE A 698 -17.46 -36.98 -40.35
C PHE A 698 -16.85 -37.85 -41.44
N ASP A 699 -15.77 -38.58 -41.14
CA ASP A 699 -15.21 -39.61 -42.01
C ASP A 699 -15.63 -41.00 -41.51
N LEU A 700 -16.20 -41.81 -42.41
CA LEU A 700 -16.58 -43.18 -42.09
C LEU A 700 -15.39 -44.14 -42.01
N ASN A 701 -14.19 -43.77 -42.47
CA ASN A 701 -13.00 -44.62 -42.37
C ASN A 701 -13.31 -46.01 -42.97
N ASP A 702 -13.64 -46.06 -44.27
CA ASP A 702 -14.16 -47.23 -45.01
C ASP A 702 -15.46 -47.88 -44.46
N GLY A 703 -16.16 -47.24 -43.51
CA GLY A 703 -17.43 -47.73 -42.96
C GLY A 703 -18.62 -47.64 -43.92
N SER A 704 -19.63 -48.47 -43.66
CA SER A 704 -20.88 -48.57 -44.43
C SER A 704 -21.94 -47.53 -44.02
N GLY A 705 -22.98 -47.38 -44.85
CA GLY A 705 -24.12 -46.49 -44.58
C GLY A 705 -24.00 -45.09 -45.18
N LYS A 706 -24.83 -44.16 -44.71
CA LYS A 706 -24.74 -42.74 -45.09
C LYS A 706 -23.84 -42.01 -44.10
N THR A 707 -22.86 -41.26 -44.59
CA THR A 707 -22.11 -40.28 -43.80
C THR A 707 -23.07 -39.24 -43.19
N PRO A 708 -22.95 -38.88 -41.89
CA PRO A 708 -23.70 -37.77 -41.32
C PRO A 708 -23.42 -36.45 -42.04
N ASP A 709 -24.43 -35.59 -42.14
CA ASP A 709 -24.28 -34.27 -42.78
C ASP A 709 -23.40 -33.35 -41.89
N PRO A 710 -22.42 -32.61 -42.46
CA PRO A 710 -21.53 -31.78 -41.66
C PRO A 710 -22.24 -30.65 -40.91
N GLN A 711 -21.84 -30.44 -39.65
CA GLN A 711 -22.39 -29.38 -38.79
C GLN A 711 -21.52 -28.12 -38.84
N TYR A 712 -22.11 -26.96 -38.58
CA TYR A 712 -21.41 -25.67 -38.52
C TYR A 712 -21.70 -24.99 -37.17
N ILE A 713 -20.78 -25.21 -36.22
CA ILE A 713 -20.94 -24.89 -34.80
C ILE A 713 -20.25 -23.57 -34.48
N PHE A 714 -20.92 -22.67 -33.76
CA PHE A 714 -20.31 -21.42 -33.29
C PHE A 714 -19.13 -21.69 -32.35
N GLU A 715 -18.09 -20.88 -32.47
CA GLU A 715 -16.89 -20.94 -31.64
C GLU A 715 -17.23 -20.97 -30.13
N GLY A 716 -16.78 -22.03 -29.45
CA GLY A 716 -17.05 -22.27 -28.03
C GLY A 716 -18.42 -22.86 -27.69
N LYS A 717 -19.26 -23.23 -28.68
CA LYS A 717 -20.48 -24.04 -28.47
C LYS A 717 -20.19 -25.53 -28.72
N LEU A 718 -21.13 -26.40 -28.33
CA LEU A 718 -21.04 -27.86 -28.54
C LEU A 718 -21.55 -28.27 -29.92
N ALA A 719 -21.07 -29.42 -30.41
CA ALA A 719 -21.63 -30.11 -31.57
C ALA A 719 -22.70 -31.13 -31.15
N ASP A 720 -23.64 -31.44 -32.03
CA ASP A 720 -24.61 -32.52 -31.78
C ASP A 720 -23.99 -33.88 -32.12
N ASN A 721 -24.23 -34.92 -31.32
CA ASN A 721 -23.81 -36.28 -31.65
C ASN A 721 -24.73 -36.86 -32.75
N PRO A 722 -24.25 -37.18 -33.97
CA PRO A 722 -25.11 -37.72 -35.01
C PRO A 722 -25.44 -39.20 -34.73
N ASP A 723 -26.69 -39.56 -34.99
CA ASP A 723 -27.17 -40.94 -34.94
C ASP A 723 -26.61 -41.74 -36.13
N TYR A 724 -25.77 -42.74 -35.86
CA TYR A 724 -25.04 -43.52 -36.87
C TYR A 724 -24.71 -44.94 -36.38
N GLU A 725 -25.20 -45.96 -37.08
CA GLU A 725 -25.07 -47.37 -36.75
C GLU A 725 -24.41 -48.18 -37.88
N GLY A 726 -23.32 -47.67 -38.47
CA GLY A 726 -22.62 -48.34 -39.57
C GLY A 726 -21.77 -49.55 -39.16
N THR A 727 -21.15 -50.19 -40.16
CA THR A 727 -20.23 -51.33 -40.01
C THR A 727 -19.00 -51.22 -40.93
N LYS A 728 -17.86 -51.76 -40.50
CA LYS A 728 -16.63 -51.92 -41.32
C LYS A 728 -16.25 -53.40 -41.41
N GLY A 729 -16.86 -54.11 -42.36
CA GLY A 729 -16.82 -55.58 -42.40
C GLY A 729 -17.53 -56.16 -41.17
N ASP A 730 -16.86 -57.08 -40.46
CA ASP A 730 -17.38 -57.69 -39.22
C ASP A 730 -17.23 -56.77 -37.98
N LEU A 731 -16.84 -55.50 -38.18
CA LEU A 731 -16.67 -54.51 -37.12
C LEU A 731 -17.89 -53.57 -37.03
N PHE A 732 -18.29 -53.28 -35.79
CA PHE A 732 -19.38 -52.38 -35.44
C PHE A 732 -18.81 -51.01 -35.03
N PHE A 733 -19.62 -49.97 -35.19
CA PHE A 733 -19.25 -48.62 -34.77
C PHE A 733 -19.03 -48.54 -33.24
N ASP A 734 -17.96 -47.86 -32.82
CA ASP A 734 -17.62 -47.63 -31.40
C ASP A 734 -17.60 -46.15 -31.00
N GLY A 735 -18.19 -45.28 -31.83
CA GLY A 735 -18.20 -43.83 -31.64
C GLY A 735 -17.18 -43.10 -32.51
N TRP A 736 -17.20 -41.77 -32.37
CA TRP A 736 -16.34 -40.85 -33.11
C TRP A 736 -14.99 -40.64 -32.43
N THR A 737 -13.95 -40.40 -33.22
CA THR A 737 -12.60 -40.08 -32.72
C THR A 737 -12.03 -38.84 -33.37
N LEU A 738 -11.23 -38.08 -32.62
CA LEU A 738 -10.42 -36.97 -33.11
C LEU A 738 -8.96 -37.28 -32.81
N ASN A 739 -8.08 -37.25 -33.82
CA ASN A 739 -6.67 -37.63 -33.69
C ASN A 739 -6.45 -39.01 -33.02
N SER A 740 -7.29 -39.99 -33.36
CA SER A 740 -7.32 -41.36 -32.80
C SER A 740 -7.69 -41.46 -31.31
N LEU A 741 -8.16 -40.39 -30.66
CA LEU A 741 -8.72 -40.41 -29.32
C LEU A 741 -10.25 -40.33 -29.38
N PRO A 742 -11.02 -41.02 -28.50
CA PRO A 742 -12.47 -40.90 -28.44
C PRO A 742 -12.91 -39.44 -28.27
N PHE A 743 -13.82 -38.98 -29.14
CA PHE A 743 -14.38 -37.63 -29.09
C PHE A 743 -15.74 -37.66 -28.39
N THR A 744 -15.93 -36.79 -27.40
CA THR A 744 -17.18 -36.62 -26.68
C THR A 744 -17.80 -35.25 -26.99
N PHE A 745 -19.10 -35.26 -27.30
CA PHE A 745 -19.85 -34.09 -27.76
C PHE A 745 -20.21 -33.08 -26.64
N ASP A 746 -19.58 -33.25 -25.47
CA ASP A 746 -19.48 -32.25 -24.39
C ASP A 746 -18.23 -31.34 -24.53
N THR A 747 -17.40 -31.57 -25.55
CA THR A 747 -16.23 -30.74 -25.88
C THR A 747 -16.62 -29.55 -26.79
N PRO A 748 -16.36 -28.29 -26.39
CA PRO A 748 -16.62 -27.12 -27.24
C PRO A 748 -15.77 -27.08 -28.50
N ILE A 749 -16.36 -26.67 -29.62
CA ILE A 749 -15.68 -26.55 -30.92
C ILE A 749 -14.94 -25.21 -31.01
N THR A 750 -13.61 -25.25 -31.05
CA THR A 750 -12.73 -24.05 -31.13
C THR A 750 -11.94 -23.93 -32.43
N GLU A 751 -12.01 -24.93 -33.31
CA GLU A 751 -11.41 -24.97 -34.63
C GLU A 751 -12.19 -25.98 -35.51
N PRO A 752 -12.00 -26.03 -36.85
CA PRO A 752 -12.61 -27.06 -37.68
C PRO A 752 -12.09 -28.45 -37.30
N VAL A 753 -12.99 -29.41 -37.10
CA VAL A 753 -12.65 -30.78 -36.70
C VAL A 753 -13.18 -31.80 -37.68
N GLU A 754 -12.37 -32.84 -37.93
CA GLU A 754 -12.78 -34.02 -38.69
C GLU A 754 -12.84 -35.20 -37.73
N LEU A 755 -14.06 -35.71 -37.54
CA LEU A 755 -14.35 -36.82 -36.65
C LEU A 755 -14.34 -38.12 -37.44
N VAL A 756 -13.42 -39.01 -37.09
CA VAL A 756 -13.18 -40.28 -37.77
C VAL A 756 -13.89 -41.40 -37.04
N ALA A 757 -14.65 -42.23 -37.76
CA ALA A 757 -15.37 -43.35 -37.18
C ALA A 757 -14.42 -44.41 -36.59
N SER A 758 -14.69 -44.81 -35.35
CA SER A 758 -14.01 -45.91 -34.67
C SER A 758 -14.74 -47.23 -34.85
N TRP A 759 -13.98 -48.31 -34.94
CA TRP A 759 -14.46 -49.64 -35.35
C TRP A 759 -14.00 -50.72 -34.38
N ARG A 760 -14.95 -51.43 -33.77
CA ARG A 760 -14.70 -52.50 -32.80
C ARG A 760 -15.24 -53.84 -33.27
N LYS A 761 -14.76 -54.93 -32.68
CA LYS A 761 -15.49 -56.21 -32.74
C LYS A 761 -16.83 -56.10 -32.01
N ALA A 762 -17.76 -56.98 -32.37
CA ALA A 762 -19.05 -57.06 -31.69
C ALA A 762 -18.88 -57.26 -30.17
N ARG A 763 -19.88 -56.86 -29.40
CA ARG A 763 -19.96 -56.99 -27.94
C ARG A 763 -21.21 -57.76 -27.55
N TYR A 764 -21.06 -58.66 -26.57
CA TYR A 764 -22.17 -59.33 -25.89
C TYR A 764 -22.16 -58.98 -24.40
N THR A 765 -23.31 -59.12 -23.76
CA THR A 765 -23.52 -58.76 -22.35
C THR A 765 -23.84 -60.01 -21.54
N ILE A 766 -23.01 -60.32 -20.55
CA ILE A 766 -23.26 -61.38 -19.58
C ILE A 766 -24.20 -60.83 -18.50
N LYS A 767 -25.32 -61.52 -18.27
CA LYS A 767 -26.33 -61.20 -17.26
C LYS A 767 -26.42 -62.28 -16.21
N PHE A 768 -26.20 -61.90 -14.96
CA PHE A 768 -26.23 -62.83 -13.83
C PHE A 768 -27.65 -62.90 -13.24
N ASP A 769 -28.19 -64.11 -13.11
CA ASP A 769 -29.53 -64.38 -12.55
C ASP A 769 -29.41 -65.18 -11.24
N ALA A 770 -30.13 -64.73 -10.21
CA ALA A 770 -30.06 -65.31 -8.86
C ALA A 770 -30.62 -66.74 -8.77
N ASN A 771 -31.45 -67.16 -9.74
CA ASN A 771 -32.02 -68.49 -9.89
C ASN A 771 -32.50 -69.12 -8.58
N LYS A 772 -33.64 -68.63 -8.07
CA LYS A 772 -34.23 -69.05 -6.78
C LYS A 772 -33.44 -68.58 -5.53
N GLY A 773 -32.33 -67.86 -5.72
CA GLY A 773 -31.68 -67.00 -4.72
C GLY A 773 -32.15 -65.54 -4.78
N GLU A 774 -31.49 -64.68 -4.00
CA GLU A 774 -31.83 -63.26 -3.80
C GLU A 774 -30.58 -62.37 -3.87
N GLY A 775 -30.72 -61.16 -4.41
CA GLY A 775 -29.66 -60.15 -4.56
C GLY A 775 -29.69 -59.44 -5.92
N THR A 776 -28.62 -58.73 -6.27
CA THR A 776 -28.42 -58.06 -7.57
C THR A 776 -26.93 -58.05 -7.93
N MET A 777 -26.60 -58.16 -9.22
CA MET A 777 -25.26 -57.96 -9.77
C MET A 777 -25.32 -57.06 -11.01
N SER A 778 -24.22 -56.40 -11.36
CA SER A 778 -24.12 -55.61 -12.58
C SER A 778 -23.92 -56.51 -13.82
N ASP A 779 -24.52 -56.11 -14.93
CA ASP A 779 -24.25 -56.64 -16.27
C ASP A 779 -22.74 -56.50 -16.62
N GLN A 780 -22.17 -57.49 -17.30
CA GLN A 780 -20.75 -57.50 -17.68
C GLN A 780 -20.58 -57.63 -19.19
N VAL A 781 -20.08 -56.57 -19.83
CA VAL A 781 -19.87 -56.50 -21.29
C VAL A 781 -18.46 -56.98 -21.68
N LEU A 782 -18.40 -57.83 -22.71
CA LEU A 782 -17.19 -58.33 -23.36
C LEU A 782 -17.27 -58.08 -24.87
N SER A 783 -16.13 -57.79 -25.51
CA SER A 783 -16.00 -57.89 -26.98
C SER A 783 -15.69 -59.32 -27.43
N ILE A 784 -16.02 -59.67 -28.68
CA ILE A 784 -15.55 -60.91 -29.30
C ILE A 784 -14.01 -60.91 -29.31
N ASP A 785 -13.47 -62.07 -28.94
CA ASP A 785 -12.09 -62.42 -28.64
C ASP A 785 -11.48 -61.76 -27.39
N GLU A 786 -12.25 -61.01 -26.60
CA GLU A 786 -11.87 -60.63 -25.23
C GLU A 786 -12.00 -61.85 -24.30
N GLU A 787 -10.97 -62.10 -23.49
CA GLU A 787 -10.96 -63.12 -22.43
C GLU A 787 -10.94 -62.41 -21.08
N LYS A 788 -11.90 -62.73 -20.19
CA LYS A 788 -12.17 -61.93 -18.99
C LYS A 788 -12.80 -62.78 -17.89
N SER A 789 -12.35 -62.63 -16.63
CA SER A 789 -13.03 -63.26 -15.48
C SER A 789 -14.46 -62.76 -15.34
N LEU A 790 -15.38 -63.68 -15.06
CA LEU A 790 -16.73 -63.37 -14.57
C LEU A 790 -16.67 -62.54 -13.28
N SER A 791 -17.66 -61.69 -13.07
CA SER A 791 -17.88 -61.02 -11.79
C SER A 791 -18.23 -62.06 -10.71
N GLY A 792 -17.64 -61.91 -9.53
CA GLY A 792 -17.85 -62.86 -8.44
C GLY A 792 -19.26 -62.80 -7.87
N ASN A 793 -19.86 -63.95 -7.56
CA ASN A 793 -21.24 -64.06 -7.10
C ASN A 793 -21.52 -63.18 -5.86
N GLN A 794 -22.60 -62.39 -5.95
CA GLN A 794 -23.14 -61.57 -4.86
C GLN A 794 -24.55 -61.99 -4.43
N PHE A 795 -25.17 -62.96 -5.12
CA PHE A 795 -26.44 -63.54 -4.70
C PHE A 795 -26.26 -64.44 -3.48
N THR A 796 -27.34 -64.59 -2.72
CA THR A 796 -27.43 -65.53 -1.58
C THR A 796 -28.73 -66.30 -1.63
N ARG A 797 -28.79 -67.50 -1.03
CA ARG A 797 -30.05 -68.26 -0.93
C ARG A 797 -30.14 -68.92 0.44
N LYS A 798 -31.15 -68.55 1.24
CA LYS A 798 -31.25 -68.96 2.65
C LYS A 798 -31.25 -70.48 2.80
N GLY A 799 -30.21 -71.02 3.44
CA GLY A 799 -30.06 -72.46 3.69
C GLY A 799 -29.43 -73.26 2.54
N TYR A 800 -28.85 -72.58 1.54
CA TYR A 800 -28.11 -73.19 0.44
C TYR A 800 -26.76 -72.49 0.27
N ASP A 801 -25.73 -73.24 -0.11
CA ASP A 801 -24.45 -72.70 -0.60
C ASP A 801 -24.50 -72.49 -2.12
N PHE A 802 -23.82 -71.46 -2.63
CA PHE A 802 -23.58 -71.28 -4.07
C PHE A 802 -22.59 -72.35 -4.56
N VAL A 803 -22.82 -72.87 -5.76
CA VAL A 803 -21.97 -73.89 -6.40
C VAL A 803 -21.19 -73.29 -7.55
N GLU A 804 -21.89 -72.87 -8.59
CA GLU A 804 -21.34 -72.40 -9.87
C GLU A 804 -22.38 -71.55 -10.62
N TRP A 805 -21.94 -70.89 -11.68
CA TRP A 805 -22.81 -70.33 -12.71
C TRP A 805 -23.11 -71.40 -13.77
N ASN A 806 -24.33 -71.42 -14.31
CA ASN A 806 -24.71 -72.31 -15.41
C ASN A 806 -25.53 -71.54 -16.45
N GLU A 807 -25.41 -71.87 -17.73
CA GLU A 807 -26.19 -71.24 -18.80
C GLU A 807 -27.71 -71.51 -18.70
N GLU A 808 -28.11 -72.59 -18.01
CA GLU A 808 -29.52 -72.96 -17.80
C GLU A 808 -29.95 -72.95 -16.33
N SER A 809 -31.22 -72.59 -16.12
CA SER A 809 -31.79 -72.38 -14.77
C SER A 809 -32.01 -73.66 -13.96
N ASP A 810 -31.90 -74.83 -14.61
CA ASP A 810 -31.96 -76.16 -14.00
C ASP A 810 -30.58 -76.81 -13.79
N GLY A 811 -29.50 -76.21 -14.31
CA GLY A 811 -28.13 -76.72 -14.20
C GLY A 811 -27.74 -77.71 -15.30
N SER A 812 -28.45 -77.73 -16.43
CA SER A 812 -28.18 -78.65 -17.55
C SER A 812 -27.27 -78.09 -18.67
N GLY A 813 -27.00 -76.78 -18.68
CA GLY A 813 -26.12 -76.12 -19.65
C GLY A 813 -24.64 -76.19 -19.26
N ASP A 814 -23.78 -75.48 -19.99
CA ASP A 814 -22.37 -75.36 -19.61
C ASP A 814 -22.22 -74.55 -18.30
N SER A 815 -21.15 -74.87 -17.55
CA SER A 815 -20.95 -74.42 -16.16
C SER A 815 -19.64 -73.69 -15.98
N TYR A 816 -19.66 -72.60 -15.20
CA TYR A 816 -18.51 -71.74 -14.94
C TYR A 816 -18.33 -71.50 -13.43
N SER A 817 -17.12 -71.70 -12.94
CA SER A 817 -16.74 -71.47 -11.55
C SER A 817 -16.88 -69.99 -11.16
N ASP A 818 -16.97 -69.69 -9.86
CA ASP A 818 -16.97 -68.31 -9.40
C ASP A 818 -15.68 -67.58 -9.85
N LYS A 819 -15.85 -66.50 -10.64
CA LYS A 819 -14.79 -65.70 -11.28
C LYS A 819 -13.97 -66.39 -12.39
N GLU A 820 -14.48 -67.48 -12.97
CA GLU A 820 -13.83 -68.16 -14.09
C GLU A 820 -13.61 -67.22 -15.29
N ALA A 821 -12.51 -67.42 -16.03
CA ALA A 821 -12.20 -66.66 -17.23
C ALA A 821 -13.00 -67.18 -18.42
N VAL A 822 -13.84 -66.32 -19.00
CA VAL A 822 -14.69 -66.65 -20.15
C VAL A 822 -14.31 -65.83 -21.38
N LYS A 823 -14.58 -66.40 -22.56
CA LYS A 823 -14.28 -65.84 -23.88
C LYS A 823 -15.35 -66.34 -24.85
N ASN A 824 -15.85 -65.46 -25.72
CA ASN A 824 -16.80 -65.76 -26.80
C ASN A 824 -18.05 -66.58 -26.38
N LEU A 825 -18.66 -66.28 -25.22
CA LEU A 825 -19.94 -66.92 -24.84
C LEU A 825 -21.09 -66.57 -25.80
N SER A 826 -20.95 -65.48 -26.55
CA SER A 826 -21.72 -65.20 -27.76
C SER A 826 -20.81 -64.60 -28.83
N THR A 827 -21.21 -64.77 -30.09
CA THR A 827 -20.60 -64.13 -31.26
C THR A 827 -21.54 -63.15 -31.97
N THR A 828 -22.59 -62.69 -31.28
CA THR A 828 -23.64 -61.81 -31.82
C THR A 828 -23.56 -60.42 -31.17
N GLU A 829 -23.68 -59.36 -31.95
CA GLU A 829 -23.76 -57.99 -31.41
C GLU A 829 -25.00 -57.79 -30.54
N GLY A 830 -24.81 -57.22 -29.35
CA GLY A 830 -25.89 -56.86 -28.42
C GLY A 830 -26.57 -58.04 -27.70
N GLU A 831 -26.17 -59.28 -27.97
CA GLU A 831 -26.77 -60.46 -27.35
C GLU A 831 -26.52 -60.53 -25.84
N GLN A 832 -27.51 -61.05 -25.11
CA GLN A 832 -27.52 -61.09 -23.65
C GLN A 832 -27.45 -62.54 -23.16
N VAL A 833 -26.23 -63.03 -22.98
CA VAL A 833 -25.95 -64.36 -22.40
C VAL A 833 -26.35 -64.35 -20.93
N LYS A 834 -27.22 -65.27 -20.51
CA LYS A 834 -27.63 -65.38 -19.10
C LYS A 834 -26.86 -66.49 -18.39
N LEU A 835 -26.42 -66.20 -17.17
CA LEU A 835 -25.80 -67.17 -16.27
C LEU A 835 -26.60 -67.24 -14.97
N TYR A 836 -27.15 -68.41 -14.68
CA TYR A 836 -27.99 -68.71 -13.54
C TYR A 836 -27.15 -69.30 -12.39
N ALA A 837 -27.30 -68.75 -11.18
CA ALA A 837 -26.64 -69.28 -9.99
C ALA A 837 -27.16 -70.67 -9.62
N GLN A 838 -26.27 -71.63 -9.34
CA GLN A 838 -26.64 -72.97 -8.87
C GLN A 838 -26.37 -73.15 -7.37
N TRP A 839 -27.20 -73.96 -6.71
CA TRP A 839 -27.39 -73.91 -5.26
C TRP A 839 -27.54 -75.30 -4.61
N LYS A 840 -26.87 -75.54 -3.48
CA LYS A 840 -26.87 -76.83 -2.77
C LYS A 840 -27.32 -76.70 -1.30
N PRO A 841 -28.25 -77.52 -0.78
CA PRO A 841 -28.75 -77.40 0.60
C PRO A 841 -27.68 -77.59 1.68
N ILE A 842 -27.68 -76.73 2.69
CA ILE A 842 -26.83 -76.82 3.88
C ILE A 842 -27.38 -77.86 4.86
N THR A 843 -26.49 -78.60 5.54
CA THR A 843 -26.83 -79.64 6.53
C THR A 843 -26.50 -79.21 7.96
N TYR A 844 -27.40 -79.50 8.89
CA TYR A 844 -27.38 -79.14 10.32
C TYR A 844 -27.52 -80.38 11.22
N THR A 845 -27.22 -80.25 12.52
CA THR A 845 -27.11 -81.37 13.48
C THR A 845 -27.79 -81.10 14.84
N ILE A 846 -28.46 -82.09 15.42
CA ILE A 846 -29.04 -82.10 16.78
C ILE A 846 -28.26 -83.08 17.67
N ASN A 847 -27.90 -82.66 18.89
CA ASN A 847 -27.31 -83.52 19.93
C ASN A 847 -28.27 -83.74 21.12
N PHE A 848 -28.01 -84.77 21.94
CA PHE A 848 -28.89 -85.19 23.06
C PHE A 848 -28.12 -85.39 24.38
N ASP A 849 -28.64 -84.88 25.50
CA ASP A 849 -28.13 -85.05 26.87
C ASP A 849 -29.18 -85.77 27.74
N SER A 850 -28.96 -87.06 27.98
CA SER A 850 -29.90 -87.96 28.66
C SER A 850 -30.00 -87.78 30.19
N LYS A 851 -29.23 -86.86 30.80
CA LYS A 851 -29.22 -86.59 32.26
C LYS A 851 -29.30 -87.85 33.13
N ASN A 852 -28.27 -88.70 33.01
CA ASN A 852 -28.10 -89.98 33.70
C ASN A 852 -29.11 -91.08 33.32
N GLY A 853 -29.85 -90.92 32.22
CA GLY A 853 -30.48 -92.03 31.50
C GLY A 853 -29.59 -92.57 30.37
N SER A 854 -30.06 -93.61 29.66
CA SER A 854 -29.37 -94.16 28.48
C SER A 854 -29.11 -93.12 27.37
N SER A 855 -27.99 -93.25 26.67
CA SER A 855 -27.53 -92.31 25.64
C SER A 855 -28.30 -92.45 24.32
N ILE A 856 -28.55 -91.32 23.63
CA ILE A 856 -29.17 -91.26 22.29
C ILE A 856 -28.19 -90.59 21.31
N SER A 857 -28.09 -91.12 20.08
CA SER A 857 -27.18 -90.61 19.04
C SER A 857 -27.67 -89.28 18.41
N PRO A 858 -26.76 -88.40 17.96
CA PRO A 858 -27.10 -87.22 17.17
C PRO A 858 -27.87 -87.54 15.88
N LYS A 859 -28.62 -86.56 15.37
CA LYS A 859 -29.36 -86.63 14.08
C LYS A 859 -29.10 -85.39 13.23
N THR A 860 -29.08 -85.54 11.91
CA THR A 860 -28.86 -84.42 10.96
C THR A 860 -30.11 -84.09 10.15
N TYR A 861 -30.21 -82.85 9.67
CA TYR A 861 -31.29 -82.37 8.81
C TYR A 861 -30.83 -81.23 7.89
N THR A 862 -31.53 -81.02 6.79
CA THR A 862 -31.42 -79.85 5.90
C THR A 862 -32.70 -79.01 5.99
N ILE A 863 -32.66 -77.79 5.44
CA ILE A 863 -33.84 -76.92 5.31
C ILE A 863 -35.02 -77.60 4.58
N GLU A 864 -34.75 -78.60 3.75
CA GLU A 864 -35.76 -79.34 2.95
C GLU A 864 -36.32 -80.59 3.65
N THR A 865 -35.70 -81.09 4.73
CA THR A 865 -35.95 -82.44 5.25
C THR A 865 -36.59 -82.50 6.64
N GLY A 866 -36.06 -81.79 7.65
CA GLY A 866 -36.55 -81.87 9.04
C GLY A 866 -36.32 -83.25 9.72
N ILE A 867 -36.82 -83.43 10.94
CA ILE A 867 -36.75 -84.68 11.73
C ILE A 867 -38.07 -84.89 12.50
N ASP A 868 -38.87 -85.90 12.15
CA ASP A 868 -40.22 -86.09 12.70
C ASP A 868 -40.31 -86.58 14.16
N LYS A 869 -39.26 -87.21 14.72
CA LYS A 869 -39.26 -87.68 16.13
C LYS A 869 -37.88 -87.96 16.73
N PHE A 870 -37.84 -87.89 18.06
CA PHE A 870 -36.68 -88.26 18.89
C PHE A 870 -36.94 -89.53 19.72
N ASP A 871 -35.87 -90.26 20.01
CA ASP A 871 -35.90 -91.54 20.71
C ASP A 871 -35.75 -91.34 22.23
N SER A 872 -36.40 -92.16 23.06
CA SER A 872 -36.51 -91.92 24.51
C SER A 872 -35.51 -92.74 25.34
N PRO A 873 -34.84 -92.14 26.34
CA PRO A 873 -33.92 -92.83 27.25
C PRO A 873 -34.67 -93.52 28.41
N THR A 874 -33.95 -94.33 29.18
CA THR A 874 -34.45 -94.99 30.42
C THR A 874 -33.53 -94.77 31.61
N ARG A 875 -34.08 -94.82 32.84
CA ARG A 875 -33.36 -94.67 34.12
C ARG A 875 -34.08 -95.46 35.23
N LEU A 876 -33.38 -96.38 35.90
CA LEU A 876 -33.99 -97.25 36.92
C LEU A 876 -34.49 -96.44 38.13
N GLY A 877 -35.73 -96.72 38.57
CA GLY A 877 -36.38 -96.02 39.70
C GLY A 877 -37.03 -94.67 39.36
N TYR A 878 -36.99 -94.25 38.09
CA TYR A 878 -37.56 -92.98 37.64
C TYR A 878 -38.35 -93.12 36.31
N THR A 879 -39.34 -92.27 36.11
CA THR A 879 -40.12 -92.12 34.85
C THR A 879 -39.55 -90.97 34.00
N PHE A 880 -39.54 -91.13 32.66
CA PHE A 880 -39.03 -90.13 31.71
C PHE A 880 -40.12 -89.12 31.31
N GLU A 881 -39.80 -87.82 31.36
CA GLU A 881 -40.73 -86.73 31.10
C GLU A 881 -40.65 -86.16 29.66
N GLY A 882 -39.56 -86.41 28.92
CA GLY A 882 -39.34 -85.91 27.56
C GLY A 882 -38.03 -85.13 27.35
N TRP A 883 -37.82 -84.71 26.10
CA TRP A 883 -36.70 -83.89 25.63
C TRP A 883 -37.05 -82.39 25.64
N TYR A 884 -36.11 -81.55 26.06
CA TYR A 884 -36.31 -80.11 26.24
C TYR A 884 -35.16 -79.26 25.67
N GLU A 885 -35.48 -78.11 25.10
CA GLU A 885 -34.53 -77.03 24.79
C GLU A 885 -34.87 -75.82 25.67
N GLY A 886 -33.99 -75.49 26.61
CA GLY A 886 -34.28 -74.52 27.67
C GLY A 886 -35.46 -74.96 28.55
N LYS A 887 -36.61 -74.28 28.40
CA LYS A 887 -37.87 -74.60 29.11
C LYS A 887 -38.88 -75.36 28.23
N ASN A 888 -38.68 -75.40 26.92
CA ASN A 888 -39.67 -75.88 25.95
C ASN A 888 -39.45 -77.36 25.66
N LYS A 889 -40.52 -78.16 25.66
CA LYS A 889 -40.46 -79.58 25.27
C LYS A 889 -40.38 -79.66 23.74
N VAL A 890 -39.37 -80.33 23.20
CA VAL A 890 -39.14 -80.47 21.75
C VAL A 890 -39.33 -81.93 21.35
N THR A 891 -40.15 -82.17 20.34
CA THR A 891 -40.52 -83.53 19.90
C THR A 891 -40.13 -83.84 18.46
N LYS A 892 -39.96 -82.81 17.62
CA LYS A 892 -39.56 -82.88 16.21
C LYS A 892 -38.91 -81.56 15.75
N ILE A 893 -38.36 -81.54 14.54
CA ILE A 893 -37.91 -80.35 13.78
C ILE A 893 -38.68 -80.33 12.45
N GLU A 894 -39.26 -79.19 12.11
CA GLU A 894 -40.02 -78.98 10.87
C GLU A 894 -39.12 -78.71 9.66
N LYS A 895 -39.67 -78.86 8.46
CA LYS A 895 -39.06 -78.35 7.22
C LYS A 895 -39.07 -76.82 7.23
N GLY A 896 -38.03 -76.21 6.65
CA GLY A 896 -37.80 -74.76 6.66
C GLY A 896 -36.98 -74.25 7.86
N GLU A 897 -36.74 -75.09 8.87
CA GLU A 897 -35.85 -74.77 9.99
C GLU A 897 -34.37 -74.90 9.61
N THR A 898 -33.49 -74.20 10.34
CA THR A 898 -32.03 -74.23 10.15
C THR A 898 -31.28 -74.19 11.48
N GLY A 899 -29.99 -74.54 11.45
CA GLY A 899 -29.06 -74.41 12.59
C GLY A 899 -28.91 -75.65 13.47
N ASN A 900 -27.78 -75.74 14.18
CA ASN A 900 -27.45 -76.86 15.08
C ASN A 900 -28.13 -76.70 16.46
N ARG A 901 -28.55 -77.79 17.10
CA ARG A 901 -29.37 -77.79 18.34
C ARG A 901 -28.91 -78.81 19.39
N THR A 902 -29.39 -78.70 20.63
CA THR A 902 -29.06 -79.66 21.71
C THR A 902 -30.20 -79.80 22.73
N LEU A 903 -30.66 -81.04 22.94
CA LEU A 903 -31.87 -81.34 23.71
C LEU A 903 -31.55 -82.13 25.01
N ILE A 904 -32.31 -81.88 26.07
CA ILE A 904 -32.02 -82.34 27.44
C ILE A 904 -33.18 -83.15 28.06
N ALA A 905 -32.88 -84.24 28.78
CA ALA A 905 -33.85 -85.13 29.42
C ALA A 905 -34.28 -84.72 30.85
N LYS A 906 -35.45 -85.21 31.31
CA LYS A 906 -36.03 -84.94 32.65
C LYS A 906 -36.74 -86.18 33.26
N TRP A 907 -36.80 -86.28 34.60
CA TRP A 907 -37.08 -87.52 35.36
C TRP A 907 -37.91 -87.31 36.67
N THR A 908 -38.68 -88.33 37.11
CA THR A 908 -39.54 -88.33 38.33
C THR A 908 -39.48 -89.69 39.10
N PRO A 909 -39.38 -89.79 40.46
CA PRO A 909 -39.15 -91.06 41.21
C PRO A 909 -40.39 -91.90 41.60
N VAL A 910 -40.19 -93.12 42.15
CA VAL A 910 -41.22 -94.16 42.49
C VAL A 910 -41.24 -94.57 44.00
N THR A 911 -42.37 -95.12 44.51
CA THR A 911 -42.70 -95.37 45.95
C THR A 911 -43.11 -96.85 46.24
N TYR A 912 -42.92 -97.33 47.50
CA TYR A 912 -43.04 -98.73 47.98
C TYR A 912 -43.54 -98.84 49.47
N GLN A 913 -43.77 -100.06 50.02
CA GLN A 913 -44.29 -100.33 51.38
C GLN A 913 -43.68 -101.55 52.13
N VAL A 914 -43.69 -101.56 53.48
CA VAL A 914 -43.34 -102.69 54.38
C VAL A 914 -44.46 -103.01 55.39
N THR A 915 -44.63 -104.30 55.74
CA THR A 915 -45.72 -104.88 56.58
C THR A 915 -45.20 -105.84 57.68
N PHE A 916 -46.03 -106.23 58.67
CA PHE A 916 -45.59 -106.96 59.88
C PHE A 916 -46.55 -108.10 60.36
N ASP A 917 -46.00 -109.23 60.85
CA ASP A 917 -46.70 -110.33 61.54
C ASP A 917 -46.12 -110.61 62.95
N SER A 918 -46.92 -110.31 63.99
CA SER A 918 -46.51 -110.37 65.39
C SER A 918 -46.40 -111.77 66.01
N ALA A 919 -46.71 -112.85 65.27
CA ALA A 919 -46.52 -114.24 65.69
C ALA A 919 -47.02 -114.56 67.12
N GLY A 920 -48.24 -114.09 67.45
CA GLY A 920 -48.88 -114.27 68.76
C GLY A 920 -48.49 -113.22 69.81
N GLY A 921 -47.89 -112.10 69.42
CA GLY A 921 -47.90 -110.84 70.16
C GLY A 921 -48.93 -109.85 69.63
N SER A 922 -48.92 -108.62 70.13
CA SER A 922 -49.77 -107.50 69.65
C SER A 922 -49.50 -107.13 68.18
N THR A 923 -50.54 -106.77 67.43
CA THR A 923 -50.48 -106.34 66.01
C THR A 923 -49.78 -104.99 65.80
N ILE A 924 -49.34 -104.73 64.55
CA ILE A 924 -48.53 -103.58 64.12
C ILE A 924 -48.94 -103.17 62.68
N ASP A 925 -48.95 -101.86 62.37
CA ASP A 925 -49.35 -101.31 61.07
C ASP A 925 -48.20 -101.16 60.04
N PRO A 926 -48.49 -101.13 58.71
CA PRO A 926 -47.50 -100.93 57.63
C PRO A 926 -46.86 -99.53 57.52
N ILE A 927 -45.73 -99.42 56.81
CA ILE A 927 -44.96 -98.17 56.58
C ILE A 927 -44.58 -98.03 55.09
N THR A 928 -44.64 -96.82 54.50
CA THR A 928 -44.27 -96.54 53.09
C THR A 928 -42.95 -95.79 52.92
N PHE A 929 -42.21 -96.04 51.84
CA PHE A 929 -40.89 -95.46 51.54
C PHE A 929 -40.62 -95.30 50.03
N THR A 930 -39.48 -94.70 49.63
CA THR A 930 -39.06 -94.54 48.22
C THR A 930 -37.60 -94.95 48.04
N THR A 931 -37.11 -95.09 46.81
CA THR A 931 -35.67 -95.32 46.58
C THR A 931 -34.77 -94.22 47.16
N GLU A 932 -35.31 -93.02 47.42
CA GLU A 932 -34.57 -91.90 48.01
C GLU A 932 -34.73 -91.76 49.54
N THR A 933 -35.64 -92.51 50.19
CA THR A 933 -36.00 -92.36 51.62
C THR A 933 -35.96 -93.71 52.39
N PRO A 934 -35.19 -93.82 53.50
CA PRO A 934 -35.09 -95.04 54.31
C PRO A 934 -36.17 -95.17 55.42
N VAL A 935 -36.17 -96.30 56.12
CA VAL A 935 -36.96 -96.56 57.34
C VAL A 935 -36.05 -97.13 58.44
N ASP A 936 -35.58 -96.26 59.34
CA ASP A 936 -34.42 -96.56 60.21
C ASP A 936 -34.74 -97.36 61.50
N LYS A 937 -36.01 -97.66 61.80
CA LYS A 937 -36.39 -98.39 63.03
C LYS A 937 -37.76 -99.07 62.94
N LEU A 938 -37.84 -100.30 63.44
CA LEU A 938 -39.09 -101.11 63.49
C LEU A 938 -39.69 -101.15 64.93
N PRO A 939 -41.04 -101.10 65.08
CA PRO A 939 -41.73 -101.11 66.38
C PRO A 939 -41.83 -102.52 66.99
N GLN A 940 -41.94 -102.69 68.31
CA GLN A 940 -41.92 -104.02 68.97
C GLN A 940 -43.29 -104.45 69.55
N PRO A 941 -43.66 -105.75 69.48
CA PRO A 941 -44.85 -106.31 70.13
C PRO A 941 -44.58 -106.77 71.58
N ALA A 942 -45.64 -107.06 72.36
CA ALA A 942 -45.55 -107.50 73.77
C ALA A 942 -46.20 -108.88 74.03
N ARG A 943 -45.71 -109.62 75.06
CA ARG A 943 -46.22 -110.95 75.45
C ARG A 943 -45.86 -111.32 76.91
N ILE A 944 -46.85 -111.37 77.81
CA ILE A 944 -46.67 -111.65 79.25
C ILE A 944 -45.96 -113.00 79.48
N GLY A 945 -44.93 -113.01 80.35
CA GLY A 945 -44.15 -114.20 80.69
C GLY A 945 -43.15 -114.67 79.61
N TYR A 946 -43.04 -113.94 78.49
CA TYR A 946 -42.12 -114.24 77.40
C TYR A 946 -41.20 -113.04 77.08
N ARG A 947 -40.07 -113.32 76.44
CA ARG A 947 -39.09 -112.33 75.96
C ARG A 947 -39.13 -112.24 74.42
N PHE A 948 -39.20 -111.03 73.88
CA PHE A 948 -39.19 -110.78 72.43
C PHE A 948 -37.77 -110.91 71.85
N LEU A 949 -37.64 -111.53 70.67
CA LEU A 949 -36.33 -111.79 70.04
C LEU A 949 -36.04 -110.93 68.80
N GLY A 950 -37.06 -110.37 68.13
CA GLY A 950 -36.90 -109.47 66.97
C GLY A 950 -37.82 -109.79 65.78
N TRP A 951 -37.68 -108.98 64.73
CA TRP A 951 -38.35 -109.12 63.43
C TRP A 951 -37.45 -109.79 62.40
N TYR A 952 -38.05 -110.56 61.48
CA TYR A 952 -37.33 -111.38 60.51
C TYR A 952 -37.99 -111.34 59.11
N ASP A 953 -37.18 -111.18 58.06
CA ASP A 953 -37.57 -111.48 56.67
C ASP A 953 -37.09 -112.92 56.39
N GLY A 954 -38.04 -113.87 56.37
CA GLY A 954 -37.75 -115.30 56.45
C GLY A 954 -36.97 -115.67 57.73
N GLU A 955 -35.72 -116.08 57.58
CA GLU A 955 -34.79 -116.36 58.69
C GLU A 955 -33.80 -115.22 58.98
N THR A 956 -33.80 -114.14 58.19
CA THR A 956 -32.87 -113.01 58.37
C THR A 956 -33.47 -111.97 59.30
N LYS A 957 -32.79 -111.66 60.42
CA LYS A 957 -33.26 -110.61 61.34
C LYS A 957 -33.14 -109.23 60.69
N VAL A 958 -34.22 -108.46 60.67
CA VAL A 958 -34.27 -107.10 60.08
C VAL A 958 -34.48 -106.05 61.17
N THR A 959 -33.83 -104.89 61.00
CA THR A 959 -33.88 -103.75 61.95
C THR A 959 -34.22 -102.41 61.30
N GLU A 960 -33.98 -102.27 59.98
CA GLU A 960 -34.11 -101.04 59.19
C GLU A 960 -34.27 -101.37 57.68
N LEU A 961 -34.65 -100.39 56.86
CA LEU A 961 -34.63 -100.45 55.40
C LEU A 961 -33.83 -99.25 54.84
N PRO A 962 -32.63 -99.43 54.27
CA PRO A 962 -31.73 -98.33 53.89
C PRO A 962 -32.12 -97.66 52.56
N LYS A 963 -31.55 -96.47 52.31
CA LYS A 963 -31.73 -95.72 51.05
C LYS A 963 -31.23 -96.53 49.85
N GLY A 964 -31.95 -96.45 48.73
CA GLY A 964 -31.74 -97.29 47.54
C GLY A 964 -32.57 -98.57 47.53
N THR A 965 -33.22 -98.95 48.64
CA THR A 965 -34.18 -100.07 48.65
C THR A 965 -35.33 -99.81 47.66
N THR A 966 -35.81 -100.87 47.00
CA THR A 966 -36.95 -100.84 46.09
C THR A 966 -37.79 -102.12 46.24
N GLY A 967 -39.10 -102.01 45.98
CA GLY A 967 -40.06 -103.11 46.12
C GLY A 967 -40.53 -103.34 47.57
N ASP A 968 -41.71 -103.96 47.70
CA ASP A 968 -42.42 -104.07 48.97
C ASP A 968 -41.92 -105.23 49.86
N LYS A 969 -42.25 -105.21 51.17
CA LYS A 969 -41.67 -106.08 52.21
C LYS A 969 -42.67 -106.57 53.29
N THR A 970 -42.34 -107.68 53.97
CA THR A 970 -43.11 -108.25 55.09
C THR A 970 -42.18 -108.89 56.12
N LEU A 971 -42.41 -108.69 57.43
CA LEU A 971 -41.53 -109.12 58.52
C LEU A 971 -42.26 -109.86 59.66
N THR A 972 -41.66 -110.89 60.28
CA THR A 972 -42.30 -111.78 61.28
C THR A 972 -41.54 -111.87 62.63
N ALA A 973 -42.24 -112.08 63.74
CA ALA A 973 -41.72 -112.07 65.12
C ALA A 973 -41.30 -113.44 65.72
N LYS A 974 -40.40 -113.46 66.74
CA LYS A 974 -39.96 -114.67 67.51
C LYS A 974 -39.84 -114.43 69.05
N TRP A 975 -39.94 -115.48 69.90
CA TRP A 975 -40.15 -115.40 71.38
C TRP A 975 -39.46 -116.50 72.25
N GLU A 976 -39.28 -116.28 73.57
CA GLU A 976 -38.68 -117.20 74.59
C GLU A 976 -39.39 -117.11 75.98
N LYS A 977 -39.32 -118.11 76.91
CA LYS A 977 -39.98 -118.12 78.26
C LYS A 977 -38.98 -118.16 79.45
N ILE A 978 -39.31 -117.53 80.58
CA ILE A 978 -38.48 -117.42 81.80
C ILE A 978 -38.87 -118.42 82.91
N LYS A 979 -37.90 -118.84 83.76
CA LYS A 979 -38.07 -119.83 84.85
C LYS A 979 -38.08 -119.25 86.28
N SER A 980 -37.16 -118.35 86.63
CA SER A 980 -36.87 -117.97 88.03
C SER A 980 -38.06 -117.35 88.79
N ILE A 981 -39.08 -116.90 88.05
CA ILE A 981 -40.37 -116.39 88.54
C ILE A 981 -41.21 -117.50 89.20
N GLU A 982 -41.15 -118.73 88.70
CA GLU A 982 -41.90 -119.91 89.20
C GLU A 982 -41.53 -120.22 90.67
N VAL A 983 -40.24 -120.07 91.02
CA VAL A 983 -39.71 -120.28 92.39
C VAL A 983 -40.18 -119.19 93.37
N ILE A 984 -40.48 -117.99 92.88
CA ILE A 984 -40.91 -116.86 93.71
C ILE A 984 -42.36 -117.04 94.17
N GLU A 985 -43.23 -117.61 93.34
CA GLU A 985 -44.62 -117.88 93.70
C GLU A 985 -44.75 -118.81 94.91
N ASP A 986 -43.88 -119.82 95.01
CA ASP A 986 -43.94 -120.80 96.10
C ASP A 986 -43.41 -120.26 97.43
N ILE A 987 -42.32 -119.47 97.45
CA ILE A 987 -41.83 -118.83 98.69
C ILE A 987 -42.86 -117.84 99.25
N LEU A 988 -43.55 -117.10 98.38
CA LEU A 988 -44.60 -116.18 98.78
C LEU A 988 -45.83 -116.89 99.39
N LYS A 989 -46.13 -118.15 99.01
CA LYS A 989 -47.16 -118.95 99.69
C LYS A 989 -46.76 -119.29 101.14
N GLU A 990 -45.49 -119.62 101.39
CA GLU A 990 -45.02 -119.94 102.76
C GLU A 990 -44.98 -118.72 103.69
N GLU A 991 -44.41 -117.58 103.26
CA GLU A 991 -44.29 -116.40 104.15
C GLU A 991 -45.66 -115.80 104.50
N ASN A 992 -46.63 -115.81 103.59
CA ASN A 992 -47.97 -115.29 103.87
C ASN A 992 -48.73 -116.08 104.96
N GLN A 993 -48.31 -117.31 105.28
CA GLN A 993 -48.88 -118.07 106.42
C GLN A 993 -48.36 -117.60 107.80
N LYS A 994 -47.30 -116.78 107.85
CA LYS A 994 -46.58 -116.42 109.11
C LYS A 994 -47.03 -115.09 109.75
N ASN A 995 -47.82 -114.28 109.03
CA ASN A 995 -48.72 -113.26 109.56
C ASN A 995 -48.13 -112.21 110.56
N ARG A 996 -47.03 -111.54 110.14
CA ARG A 996 -46.28 -110.51 110.91
C ARG A 996 -46.90 -109.09 110.77
N LYS A 997 -46.55 -108.12 111.63
CA LYS A 997 -47.06 -106.71 111.57
C LYS A 997 -45.98 -105.63 111.72
N GLU A 998 -46.31 -104.42 111.30
CA GLU A 998 -45.39 -103.27 111.15
C GLU A 998 -44.91 -102.66 112.47
N GLN A 999 -45.84 -102.28 113.34
CA GLN A 999 -45.59 -101.73 114.68
C GLN A 999 -44.68 -102.63 115.56
N ASP A 1000 -44.58 -103.92 115.25
CA ASP A 1000 -43.87 -104.92 116.04
C ASP A 1000 -42.33 -104.80 115.84
N TYR A 1001 -41.90 -104.04 114.84
CA TYR A 1001 -40.52 -103.75 114.50
C TYR A 1001 -40.36 -102.24 114.20
N THR A 1002 -39.14 -101.81 113.85
CA THR A 1002 -38.82 -100.39 113.60
C THR A 1002 -38.51 -100.16 112.10
N GLU A 1003 -38.51 -98.91 111.61
CA GLU A 1003 -38.94 -98.54 110.24
C GLU A 1003 -38.11 -99.09 109.05
N ASP A 1004 -36.89 -98.61 108.72
CA ASP A 1004 -36.06 -98.94 107.51
C ASP A 1004 -36.02 -100.40 107.07
N SER A 1005 -36.15 -101.34 107.99
CA SER A 1005 -35.93 -102.75 107.69
C SER A 1005 -37.09 -103.67 108.15
N TRP A 1006 -38.05 -103.10 108.91
CA TRP A 1006 -39.48 -103.07 108.58
C TRP A 1006 -39.70 -103.06 107.07
N LYS A 1007 -39.34 -101.91 106.51
CA LYS A 1007 -39.22 -101.62 105.09
C LYS A 1007 -38.47 -102.74 104.37
N VAL A 1008 -37.21 -103.06 104.63
CA VAL A 1008 -36.48 -104.18 103.97
C VAL A 1008 -37.31 -105.46 103.84
N TYR A 1009 -38.01 -105.96 104.87
CA TYR A 1009 -38.89 -107.13 104.72
C TYR A 1009 -40.05 -106.86 103.77
N GLN A 1010 -40.76 -105.74 103.94
CA GLN A 1010 -41.90 -105.36 103.11
C GLN A 1010 -41.53 -104.99 101.67
N GLU A 1011 -40.44 -104.27 101.45
CA GLU A 1011 -39.85 -103.91 100.17
C GLU A 1011 -39.40 -105.16 99.42
N ALA A 1012 -38.79 -106.15 100.09
CA ALA A 1012 -38.40 -107.39 99.44
C ALA A 1012 -39.60 -108.31 99.14
N LYS A 1013 -40.57 -108.43 100.06
CA LYS A 1013 -41.83 -109.15 99.83
C LYS A 1013 -42.63 -108.52 98.69
N LYS A 1014 -42.74 -107.20 98.67
CA LYS A 1014 -43.41 -106.45 97.61
C LYS A 1014 -42.67 -106.53 96.28
N ALA A 1015 -41.34 -106.44 96.26
CA ALA A 1015 -40.56 -106.59 95.04
C ALA A 1015 -40.79 -107.97 94.37
N ALA A 1016 -40.95 -109.02 95.18
CA ALA A 1016 -41.33 -110.35 94.72
C ALA A 1016 -42.78 -110.41 94.20
N GLU A 1017 -43.73 -109.81 94.93
CA GLU A 1017 -45.15 -109.76 94.53
C GLU A 1017 -45.40 -108.88 93.29
N ASP A 1018 -44.58 -107.86 93.03
CA ASP A 1018 -44.71 -106.96 91.87
C ASP A 1018 -44.00 -107.49 90.61
N LEU A 1019 -42.85 -108.18 90.74
CA LEU A 1019 -42.18 -108.87 89.63
C LEU A 1019 -43.13 -109.84 88.90
N LEU A 1020 -43.99 -110.53 89.65
CA LEU A 1020 -44.99 -111.47 89.12
C LEU A 1020 -46.04 -110.85 88.17
N LYS A 1021 -46.13 -109.51 88.13
CA LYS A 1021 -47.09 -108.77 87.29
C LYS A 1021 -46.43 -108.09 86.08
N GLU A 1022 -45.12 -108.21 85.92
CA GLU A 1022 -44.33 -107.48 84.93
C GLU A 1022 -44.42 -108.12 83.53
N VAL A 1023 -44.58 -107.29 82.50
CA VAL A 1023 -44.67 -107.71 81.09
C VAL A 1023 -43.27 -107.71 80.48
N ASN A 1024 -42.90 -108.79 79.78
CA ASN A 1024 -41.52 -109.05 79.33
C ASN A 1024 -40.47 -108.87 80.46
N PRO A 1025 -40.61 -109.54 81.63
CA PRO A 1025 -39.76 -109.31 82.80
C PRO A 1025 -38.30 -109.69 82.54
N ASP A 1026 -37.36 -109.01 83.22
CA ASP A 1026 -35.93 -109.33 83.11
C ASP A 1026 -35.53 -110.55 83.97
N LEU A 1027 -34.67 -111.41 83.40
CA LEU A 1027 -34.23 -112.66 84.03
C LEU A 1027 -33.33 -112.41 85.26
N LEU A 1028 -32.40 -111.46 85.16
CA LEU A 1028 -31.45 -111.16 86.24
C LEU A 1028 -32.15 -110.44 87.39
N LYS A 1029 -33.10 -109.54 87.06
CA LYS A 1029 -34.01 -108.89 88.01
C LYS A 1029 -34.80 -109.93 88.83
N ALA A 1030 -35.30 -110.98 88.20
CA ALA A 1030 -36.01 -112.05 88.89
C ALA A 1030 -35.13 -112.77 89.92
N GLU A 1031 -33.91 -113.16 89.55
CA GLU A 1031 -32.95 -113.83 90.45
C GLU A 1031 -32.52 -112.94 91.63
N GLN A 1032 -32.29 -111.65 91.37
CA GLN A 1032 -31.98 -110.67 92.43
C GLN A 1032 -33.13 -110.48 93.42
N VAL A 1033 -34.38 -110.50 92.94
CA VAL A 1033 -35.58 -110.37 93.80
C VAL A 1033 -35.77 -111.62 94.67
N LEU A 1034 -35.58 -112.82 94.11
CA LEU A 1034 -35.60 -114.08 94.86
C LEU A 1034 -34.57 -114.08 96.00
N ALA A 1035 -33.32 -113.69 95.71
CA ALA A 1035 -32.25 -113.62 96.71
C ALA A 1035 -32.50 -112.54 97.78
N LYS A 1036 -33.05 -111.38 97.37
CA LYS A 1036 -33.45 -110.32 98.32
C LYS A 1036 -34.55 -110.81 99.26
N LEU A 1037 -35.59 -111.48 98.75
CA LEU A 1037 -36.69 -112.02 99.57
C LEU A 1037 -36.17 -112.95 100.67
N GLN A 1038 -35.31 -113.91 100.30
CA GLN A 1038 -34.71 -114.86 101.24
C GLN A 1038 -33.83 -114.18 102.32
N SER A 1039 -33.14 -113.09 101.96
CA SER A 1039 -32.28 -112.34 102.88
C SER A 1039 -33.04 -111.39 103.82
N ALA A 1040 -34.10 -110.76 103.32
CA ALA A 1040 -34.70 -109.54 103.85
C ALA A 1040 -35.57 -109.67 105.11
N ILE A 1041 -35.66 -110.82 105.73
CA ILE A 1041 -36.63 -111.07 106.79
C ILE A 1041 -36.13 -110.32 108.18
N LYS A 1042 -36.08 -108.87 108.37
CA LYS A 1042 -35.42 -107.80 109.43
C LYS A 1042 -35.96 -106.25 109.97
N GLY A 1043 -35.28 -104.97 110.13
CA GLY A 1043 -35.67 -103.53 110.84
C GLY A 1043 -34.96 -101.96 110.77
N LEU A 1044 -35.53 -100.62 110.72
CA LEU A 1044 -34.91 -99.14 111.08
C LEU A 1044 -34.74 -97.49 110.50
N THR A 1045 -35.54 -96.29 110.20
CA THR A 1045 -35.12 -94.79 109.58
C THR A 1045 -36.03 -93.36 109.24
N LEU A 1046 -35.66 -92.13 108.52
CA LEU A 1046 -36.28 -90.59 108.39
C LEU A 1046 -36.18 -89.36 107.15
N LYS A 1047 -36.47 -87.92 107.20
CA LYS A 1047 -36.87 -86.76 106.07
C LYS A 1047 -36.89 -85.00 106.11
N ASP A 1048 -36.99 -84.04 105.00
CA ASP A 1048 -37.54 -82.47 104.67
C ASP A 1048 -36.87 -80.93 104.20
N ALA A 1049 -37.49 -79.77 103.50
CA ALA A 1049 -36.99 -78.25 103.03
C ALA A 1049 -37.83 -76.89 102.26
N THR A 1050 -37.41 -75.50 101.97
CA THR A 1050 -38.08 -74.19 101.13
C THR A 1050 -37.47 -72.59 100.81
N ALA A 1051 -37.97 -71.46 99.97
CA ALA A 1051 -37.46 -69.91 99.60
C ALA A 1051 -38.20 -68.56 98.73
N SER A 1052 -37.74 -67.18 98.44
CA SER A 1052 -38.33 -65.85 97.58
C SER A 1052 -37.67 -64.26 97.24
N PRO A 1053 -38.16 -63.13 96.38
CA PRO A 1053 -37.55 -61.71 95.74
C PRO A 1053 -38.26 -60.17 95.24
N THR A 1054 -37.68 -58.88 94.75
CA THR A 1054 -38.24 -57.45 94.02
C THR A 1054 -37.45 -55.93 93.63
N SER A 1055 -37.81 -54.78 92.76
CA SER A 1055 -37.18 -53.25 92.41
C SER A 1055 -37.73 -51.91 91.40
N VAL A 1056 -37.23 -50.51 91.21
CA VAL A 1056 -37.66 -49.19 90.23
C VAL A 1056 -36.93 -47.59 89.99
N GLY A 1057 -37.21 -46.48 89.04
CA GLY A 1057 -36.74 -44.86 88.88
C GLY A 1057 -36.86 -43.64 87.60
N THR A 1058 -36.60 -42.18 87.59
CA THR A 1058 -36.45 -40.94 86.46
C THR A 1058 -35.12 -40.00 86.28
N THR A 1059 -34.73 -39.41 85.08
CA THR A 1059 -33.67 -38.34 84.65
C THR A 1059 -32.20 -38.28 85.19
N ASN A 1060 -31.12 -38.17 84.34
CA ASN A 1060 -29.84 -37.40 84.58
C ASN A 1060 -28.69 -37.44 83.49
N ILE A 1061 -27.53 -36.81 83.75
CA ILE A 1061 -26.28 -36.55 82.93
C ILE A 1061 -24.98 -37.15 83.62
N PRO A 1062 -23.67 -36.87 83.30
CA PRO A 1062 -22.84 -36.77 82.06
C PRO A 1062 -21.45 -37.55 82.12
N VAL A 1063 -20.47 -37.23 81.21
CA VAL A 1063 -18.96 -37.24 81.35
C VAL A 1063 -18.02 -38.33 80.73
N SER A 1064 -17.42 -37.98 79.56
CA SER A 1064 -16.02 -38.34 79.09
C SER A 1064 -15.68 -39.81 78.69
N LYS A 1065 -14.56 -40.17 78.04
CA LYS A 1065 -13.24 -39.52 77.80
C LYS A 1065 -12.49 -40.15 76.57
N LYS A 1066 -11.82 -39.32 75.74
CA LYS A 1066 -10.42 -39.38 75.18
C LYS A 1066 -9.78 -40.73 74.66
N VAL A 1067 -8.85 -40.83 73.67
CA VAL A 1067 -8.10 -39.87 72.79
C VAL A 1067 -7.25 -40.61 71.69
N TYR A 1068 -7.31 -40.15 70.41
CA TYR A 1068 -6.23 -40.01 69.35
C TYR A 1068 -5.41 -41.24 68.87
N PRO A 1069 -4.69 -41.22 67.69
CA PRO A 1069 -4.07 -40.12 66.89
C PRO A 1069 -4.62 -40.02 65.42
N THR A 1070 -4.02 -39.42 64.35
CA THR A 1070 -2.62 -38.97 64.03
C THR A 1070 -2.57 -37.72 63.09
N ALA A 1071 -1.70 -37.69 62.05
CA ALA A 1071 -1.33 -36.56 61.17
C ALA A 1071 -0.74 -37.12 59.82
N GLN A 1072 -0.39 -36.41 58.73
CA GLN A 1072 0.39 -35.16 58.56
C GLN A 1072 0.00 -34.28 57.32
N VAL A 1073 0.78 -33.22 57.04
CA VAL A 1073 0.52 -32.02 56.19
C VAL A 1073 1.83 -31.46 55.59
N LYS A 1074 1.82 -30.71 54.46
CA LYS A 1074 2.71 -29.54 54.04
C LYS A 1074 2.72 -29.30 52.50
N GLN A 1075 3.08 -28.14 51.86
CA GLN A 1075 3.21 -26.69 52.24
C GLN A 1075 3.34 -25.78 50.95
N TYR A 1076 3.19 -24.44 51.06
CA TYR A 1076 3.25 -23.37 50.01
C TYR A 1076 4.61 -22.64 49.89
N PRO A 1077 4.93 -21.92 48.77
CA PRO A 1077 4.63 -20.46 48.53
C PRO A 1077 4.09 -20.21 47.07
N ARG A 1078 3.88 -19.02 46.42
CA ARG A 1078 4.13 -17.55 46.58
C ARG A 1078 5.56 -17.02 46.25
N THR A 1079 5.84 -15.79 45.79
CA THR A 1079 5.09 -14.51 45.47
C THR A 1079 5.90 -13.69 44.42
N ASN A 1080 5.34 -12.84 43.52
CA ASN A 1080 5.21 -11.36 43.53
C ASN A 1080 5.20 -10.87 42.04
N MET A 1081 4.84 -9.68 41.53
CA MET A 1081 4.03 -8.47 41.85
C MET A 1081 4.50 -7.36 40.86
N ILE A 1082 3.60 -6.51 40.32
CA ILE A 1082 3.78 -5.03 40.10
C ILE A 1082 4.76 -4.55 38.95
N THR A 1083 4.52 -3.54 38.08
CA THR A 1083 3.38 -2.59 37.83
C THR A 1083 3.43 -1.85 36.45
N THR A 1084 2.25 -1.38 35.99
CA THR A 1084 1.91 -0.11 35.26
C THR A 1084 2.55 0.39 33.94
N ILE A 1085 1.64 0.69 33.00
CA ILE A 1085 1.42 1.96 32.24
C ILE A 1085 2.10 2.21 30.86
N TRP A 1086 1.24 2.81 30.00
CA TRP A 1086 1.32 3.30 28.61
C TRP A 1086 2.02 4.70 28.52
N PRO A 1087 2.06 5.45 27.37
CA PRO A 1087 1.55 5.19 26.00
C PRO A 1087 2.51 5.56 24.82
N GLY A 1088 2.08 5.26 23.58
CA GLY A 1088 2.02 6.25 22.48
C GLY A 1088 3.15 6.35 21.42
N PHE A 1089 2.74 6.33 20.13
CA PHE A 1089 3.35 6.91 18.89
C PHE A 1089 4.88 6.68 18.61
N VAL A 1090 5.37 6.47 17.38
CA VAL A 1090 5.06 7.01 16.04
C VAL A 1090 5.19 5.89 14.97
N GLY A 1091 4.70 6.09 13.73
CA GLY A 1091 4.74 5.10 12.64
C GLY A 1091 5.83 5.34 11.57
N THR A 1092 5.48 4.99 10.31
CA THR A 1092 6.31 4.98 9.07
C THR A 1092 7.27 3.78 8.90
N GLY A 1093 7.59 3.43 7.65
CA GLY A 1093 8.58 2.40 7.28
C GLY A 1093 8.02 1.18 6.51
N LEU A 1094 7.72 1.34 5.22
CA LEU A 1094 7.68 0.21 4.28
C LEU A 1094 9.11 -0.27 3.98
N VAL A 1095 9.30 -1.58 3.80
CA VAL A 1095 10.06 -2.16 2.67
C VAL A 1095 9.73 -3.66 2.55
N ALA A 1096 9.87 -4.20 1.34
CA ALA A 1096 9.57 -5.58 0.97
C ALA A 1096 10.68 -6.58 1.45
N ALA A 1097 10.64 -7.90 1.23
CA ALA A 1097 9.90 -8.65 0.20
C ALA A 1097 9.74 -10.16 0.47
N VAL A 1098 8.79 -10.77 -0.27
CA VAL A 1098 8.76 -12.17 -0.76
C VAL A 1098 8.94 -13.33 0.24
N VAL A 1099 7.84 -14.06 0.47
CA VAL A 1099 7.70 -15.47 0.03
C VAL A 1099 6.31 -15.63 -0.60
N ALA A 1100 6.18 -16.44 -1.65
CA ALA A 1100 4.96 -16.55 -2.45
C ALA A 1100 3.93 -17.57 -1.92
N LEU A 1101 2.70 -17.09 -1.72
CA LEU A 1101 1.47 -17.46 -2.45
C LEU A 1101 1.04 -18.95 -2.62
N ILE A 1102 -0.30 -19.10 -2.70
CA ILE A 1102 -1.12 -20.18 -3.32
C ILE A 1102 -1.63 -21.30 -2.38
N LYS A 1103 -2.88 -21.15 -1.92
CA LYS A 1103 -4.01 -21.95 -2.48
C LYS A 1103 -5.41 -21.36 -2.17
N LYS A 1104 -6.18 -21.15 -3.25
CA LYS A 1104 -7.66 -21.10 -3.36
C LYS A 1104 -8.48 -20.38 -2.28
N ASN A 1105 -9.32 -19.45 -2.76
CA ASN A 1105 -10.75 -19.78 -2.86
C ASN A 1105 -11.44 -19.05 -4.02
N LYS A 1106 -12.57 -19.60 -4.50
CA LYS A 1106 -13.50 -18.90 -5.40
C LYS A 1106 -14.51 -18.13 -4.56
N LYS A 1107 -14.80 -16.89 -4.93
CA LYS A 1107 -16.15 -16.50 -5.37
C LYS A 1107 -16.09 -15.26 -6.24
#